data_AF-A0A5D3DXN3-F1
#
_entry.id   AF-A0A5D3DXN3-F1
#
_cell.length_a   1.000
_cell.length_b   1.000
_cell.length_c   1.000
_cell.angle_alpha   90.00
_cell.angle_beta   90.00
_cell.angle_gamma   90.00
#
_symmetry.space_group_name_H-M   'P 1'
#
loop_
_entity.id
_entity.type
_entity.pdbx_description
1 polymer ?
#
loop_
_entity_poly.entity_id
_entity_poly.type
_entity_poly.pdbx_seq_one_letter_code
_entity_poly.pdbx_strand_id
1 'polypeptide(L)'
;MADESSKKDPAWKYGRLQNEQDINTFVCGFCSKVTKGGVYRLKQHLVGGYRNAIACKKCPDHVKEEIRDYMSKKKEIKEQRNLIVDIDVQDYGMEDEDEGSISVNNRATSSGSSLKKPRQKGPMDAFFTPNPESVVQNRKNDKGKQTSLNAAYKKEMREHTIQRIARWFYDAGVPLNACTYDSFAPMIESIGQFGPGLKPPTYHELRVPCLKKELEATNELMSSHKAEWAMVGCTVMADGWTDRRNRTLINFLVNSPKGTMFIESIDASSYVKDGKKMFELLDNFVERIGEANVVQVVTDSASANVMAGRLLEAKRPQLIWSPCAAHCLDLMLEDIYKISNIRKALKRGMEISNFIYVRPGLLNMMRRFTNQKELVRPAKTRFATACITLSSIHHQKNNLRKMFTSDEWKDSKWSKEQQGRRVVQTILLASFWTTIVFALKVSGPLVRVLRLVDGEKKPPMGYIYEAMDRAKEAIAKSFNNNEEKYKDIFTIIDRRWELQLHRPLHAAGYYLNPSFYYSNPSIQEDDEIVNGLYSCITKMVASLDIQDKILAELSKYKRAEALFGQPLAIRQRDKISPGLTCSASGCERNWSVFEQLHSKKRNRLAQSRLNDLVFIKYNRALKRRYNLRDIVDPISLRDIDDSNEWLIGRLDDDSEEEDELVFDDDILTWGDVSRAAGAKEPTFYSRARASGATNVSCSSSSTTQPTPKQINLDDSDQEEEDTDGYKSNEGVNEDEDQFSDDEFDL
;
A
#
# COMPACT_ATOMS: atom_id res chain seq x y z
N MET A 1 32.87 0.22 57.20
CA MET A 1 32.72 -1.15 57.75
C MET A 1 31.52 -1.79 57.07
N ALA A 2 31.59 -3.07 56.71
CA ALA A 2 30.46 -3.76 56.06
C ALA A 2 29.48 -4.30 57.12
N ASP A 3 28.19 -4.38 56.77
CA ASP A 3 27.16 -5.04 57.57
C ASP A 3 26.58 -6.23 56.77
N GLU A 4 26.94 -7.45 57.17
CA GLU A 4 26.62 -8.69 56.46
C GLU A 4 25.20 -9.19 56.79
N SER A 5 24.16 -8.57 56.21
CA SER A 5 22.76 -8.95 56.53
C SER A 5 21.77 -9.06 55.36
N SER A 6 22.20 -9.47 54.16
CA SER A 6 21.25 -9.99 53.16
C SER A 6 20.70 -11.33 53.66
N LYS A 7 19.39 -11.37 53.99
CA LYS A 7 18.76 -12.41 54.85
C LYS A 7 18.68 -13.80 54.20
N LYS A 8 19.81 -14.51 54.15
CA LYS A 8 19.90 -15.95 53.81
C LYS A 8 19.02 -16.77 54.76
N ASP A 9 18.36 -17.79 54.22
CA ASP A 9 17.39 -18.62 54.95
C ASP A 9 18.11 -19.41 56.07
N PRO A 10 17.73 -19.32 57.36
CA PRO A 10 18.54 -19.85 58.47
C PRO A 10 18.75 -21.37 58.40
N ALA A 11 17.89 -22.08 57.67
CA ALA A 11 18.03 -23.51 57.43
C ALA A 11 19.35 -23.92 56.73
N TRP A 12 19.99 -23.03 55.98
CA TRP A 12 21.31 -23.30 55.37
C TRP A 12 22.42 -23.47 56.43
N LYS A 13 22.27 -22.93 57.65
CA LYS A 13 23.19 -23.20 58.78
C LYS A 13 23.10 -24.67 59.25
N TYR A 14 21.97 -25.33 59.01
CA TYR A 14 21.56 -26.59 59.66
C TYR A 14 21.41 -27.77 58.68
N GLY A 15 21.77 -27.59 57.42
CA GLY A 15 21.91 -28.67 56.44
C GLY A 15 22.65 -28.21 55.20
N ARG A 16 23.49 -29.11 54.68
CA ARG A 16 24.34 -28.89 53.49
C ARG A 16 23.71 -29.52 52.25
N LEU A 17 24.06 -29.04 51.07
CA LEU A 17 23.72 -29.74 49.82
C LEU A 17 24.41 -31.11 49.78
N GLN A 18 23.80 -32.09 49.08
CA GLN A 18 24.44 -33.38 48.81
C GLN A 18 25.39 -33.30 47.60
N ASN A 19 25.07 -32.43 46.63
CA ASN A 19 25.91 -32.02 45.52
C ASN A 19 25.66 -30.52 45.32
N GLU A 20 26.71 -29.71 45.15
CA GLU A 20 26.59 -28.27 44.94
C GLU A 20 25.82 -27.92 43.65
N GLN A 21 25.81 -28.85 42.68
CA GLN A 21 25.04 -28.75 41.44
C GLN A 21 23.55 -29.15 41.58
N ASP A 22 23.10 -29.71 42.72
CA ASP A 22 21.69 -30.06 42.97
C ASP A 22 21.12 -29.34 44.20
N ILE A 23 20.63 -28.12 43.97
CA ILE A 23 19.93 -27.29 44.96
C ILE A 23 18.64 -27.92 45.54
N ASN A 24 18.17 -29.06 45.01
CA ASN A 24 16.98 -29.74 45.51
C ASN A 24 17.27 -30.83 46.56
N THR A 25 18.52 -31.22 46.78
CA THR A 25 18.85 -32.34 47.69
C THR A 25 19.76 -31.91 48.85
N PHE A 26 19.19 -31.87 50.06
CA PHE A 26 19.87 -31.44 51.29
C PHE A 26 20.09 -32.58 52.27
N VAL A 27 21.25 -32.59 52.92
CA VAL A 27 21.61 -33.46 54.05
C VAL A 27 21.45 -32.68 55.36
N CYS A 28 20.57 -33.15 56.25
CA CYS A 28 20.34 -32.55 57.57
C CYS A 28 21.56 -32.69 58.48
N GLY A 29 22.04 -31.59 59.07
CA GLY A 29 23.25 -31.56 59.90
C GLY A 29 23.17 -32.38 61.20
N PHE A 30 21.97 -32.56 61.77
CA PHE A 30 21.80 -33.23 63.07
C PHE A 30 21.59 -34.75 62.98
N CYS A 31 21.12 -35.27 61.85
CA CYS A 31 20.80 -36.70 61.69
C CYS A 31 21.28 -37.33 60.38
N SER A 32 22.05 -36.59 59.58
CA SER A 32 22.58 -36.99 58.27
C SER A 32 21.52 -37.47 57.26
N LYS A 33 20.24 -37.19 57.49
CA LYS A 33 19.15 -37.63 56.62
C LYS A 33 19.08 -36.75 55.37
N VAL A 34 19.04 -37.40 54.22
CA VAL A 34 18.81 -36.76 52.91
C VAL A 34 17.33 -36.38 52.79
N THR A 35 17.07 -35.15 52.33
CA THR A 35 15.75 -34.59 52.03
C THR A 35 15.75 -34.05 50.61
N LYS A 36 14.75 -34.45 49.80
CA LYS A 36 14.56 -33.99 48.42
C LYS A 36 13.39 -33.01 48.36
N GLY A 37 13.57 -31.86 47.70
CA GLY A 37 12.64 -30.73 47.67
C GLY A 37 13.20 -29.42 48.25
N GLY A 38 14.53 -29.25 48.19
CA GLY A 38 15.23 -28.01 48.55
C GLY A 38 15.16 -27.63 50.04
N VAL A 39 15.64 -26.42 50.35
CA VAL A 39 15.73 -25.93 51.75
C VAL A 39 14.34 -25.84 52.44
N TYR A 40 13.26 -25.71 51.66
CA TYR A 40 11.90 -25.78 52.19
C TYR A 40 11.59 -27.15 52.81
N ARG A 41 12.03 -28.25 52.19
CA ARG A 41 11.84 -29.60 52.75
C ARG A 41 12.75 -29.88 53.93
N LEU A 42 13.97 -29.34 53.93
CA LEU A 42 14.86 -29.36 55.09
C LEU A 42 14.21 -28.71 56.32
N LYS A 43 13.54 -27.56 56.16
CA LYS A 43 12.80 -26.90 57.27
C LYS A 43 11.65 -27.72 57.80
N GLN A 44 10.83 -28.32 56.93
CA GLN A 44 9.75 -29.22 57.35
C GLN A 44 10.30 -30.45 58.11
N HIS A 45 11.48 -30.95 57.72
CA HIS A 45 12.18 -32.01 58.44
C HIS A 45 12.70 -31.57 59.81
N LEU A 46 13.31 -30.38 59.91
CA LEU A 46 13.89 -29.85 61.16
C LEU A 46 12.81 -29.51 62.20
N VAL A 47 11.74 -28.82 61.82
CA VAL A 47 10.65 -28.42 62.73
C VAL A 47 9.69 -29.57 63.05
N GLY A 48 9.46 -30.49 62.11
CA GLY A 48 8.51 -31.60 62.25
C GLY A 48 7.04 -31.19 62.07
N GLY A 49 6.12 -32.15 62.29
CA GLY A 49 4.66 -31.93 62.21
C GLY A 49 4.03 -31.99 60.81
N TYR A 50 4.82 -31.97 59.73
CA TYR A 50 4.29 -31.98 58.36
C TYR A 50 4.08 -33.40 57.82
N ARG A 51 2.86 -33.73 57.36
CA ARG A 51 2.49 -35.07 56.82
C ARG A 51 3.46 -35.64 55.79
N ASN A 52 4.09 -34.76 55.00
CA ASN A 52 4.96 -35.14 53.88
C ASN A 52 6.46 -35.13 54.23
N ALA A 53 6.85 -34.84 55.48
CA ALA A 53 8.24 -34.77 55.92
C ALA A 53 8.45 -35.46 57.28
N ILE A 54 9.27 -36.52 57.30
CA ILE A 54 9.62 -37.23 58.54
C ILE A 54 10.45 -36.30 59.43
N ALA A 55 10.03 -36.07 60.67
CA ALA A 55 10.67 -35.12 61.59
C ALA A 55 12.09 -35.54 62.04
N CYS A 56 12.93 -34.55 62.36
CA CYS A 56 14.30 -34.75 62.84
C CYS A 56 14.35 -35.01 64.35
N LYS A 57 14.47 -36.29 64.75
CA LYS A 57 14.61 -36.71 66.16
C LYS A 57 15.89 -36.22 66.88
N LYS A 58 16.83 -35.58 66.17
CA LYS A 58 18.11 -35.07 66.72
C LYS A 58 18.27 -33.55 66.65
N CYS A 59 17.29 -32.81 66.11
CA CYS A 59 17.34 -31.35 66.04
C CYS A 59 17.11 -30.73 67.43
N PRO A 60 17.99 -29.85 67.95
CA PRO A 60 17.76 -29.14 69.22
C PRO A 60 16.54 -28.21 69.14
N ASP A 61 15.80 -28.06 70.23
CA ASP A 61 14.53 -27.32 70.22
C ASP A 61 14.66 -25.83 69.87
N HIS A 62 15.75 -25.15 70.30
CA HIS A 62 16.04 -23.78 69.88
C HIS A 62 16.16 -23.61 68.36
N VAL A 63 16.67 -24.63 67.64
CA VAL A 63 16.76 -24.64 66.17
C VAL A 63 15.40 -24.92 65.54
N LYS A 64 14.57 -25.75 66.17
CA LYS A 64 13.17 -25.93 65.75
C LYS A 64 12.41 -24.61 65.87
N GLU A 65 12.69 -23.81 66.89
CA GLU A 65 12.06 -22.51 67.14
C GLU A 65 12.56 -21.41 66.19
N GLU A 66 13.88 -21.21 66.02
CA GLU A 66 14.43 -20.26 65.03
C GLU A 66 13.83 -20.47 63.63
N ILE A 67 13.73 -21.73 63.20
CA ILE A 67 13.21 -22.09 61.88
C ILE A 67 11.67 -21.96 61.81
N ARG A 68 10.95 -22.27 62.91
CA ARG A 68 9.50 -22.10 62.99
C ARG A 68 9.12 -20.62 62.92
N ASP A 69 9.78 -19.78 63.71
CA ASP A 69 9.58 -18.33 63.71
C ASP A 69 9.92 -17.69 62.37
N TYR A 70 11.02 -18.11 61.74
CA TYR A 70 11.36 -17.66 60.38
C TYR A 70 10.26 -18.05 59.37
N MET A 71 9.67 -19.25 59.49
CA MET A 71 8.56 -19.65 58.61
C MET A 71 7.25 -18.90 58.92
N SER A 72 6.94 -18.61 60.19
CA SER A 72 5.78 -17.79 60.59
C SER A 72 5.91 -16.36 60.07
N LYS A 73 7.03 -15.67 60.36
CA LYS A 73 7.29 -14.31 59.88
C LYS A 73 7.28 -14.22 58.34
N LYS A 74 7.80 -15.25 57.64
CA LYS A 74 7.75 -15.32 56.16
C LYS A 74 6.35 -15.66 55.61
N LYS A 75 5.45 -16.24 56.40
CA LYS A 75 4.03 -16.41 56.09
C LYS A 75 3.27 -15.10 56.31
N GLU A 76 3.48 -14.44 57.45
CA GLU A 76 2.90 -13.13 57.78
C GLU A 76 3.27 -12.07 56.75
N ILE A 77 4.56 -11.94 56.37
CA ILE A 77 5.01 -11.05 55.30
C ILE A 77 4.30 -11.36 53.96
N LYS A 78 4.02 -12.64 53.67
CA LYS A 78 3.30 -13.02 52.44
C LYS A 78 1.80 -12.69 52.52
N GLU A 79 1.20 -12.76 53.69
CA GLU A 79 -0.21 -12.43 53.91
C GLU A 79 -0.42 -10.91 53.95
N GLN A 80 0.52 -10.14 54.53
CA GLN A 80 0.58 -8.68 54.43
C GLN A 80 0.82 -8.20 52.98
N ARG A 81 1.73 -8.84 52.23
CA ARG A 81 1.97 -8.53 50.81
C ARG A 81 0.82 -8.95 49.88
N ASN A 82 -0.15 -9.70 50.37
CA ASN A 82 -1.43 -9.95 49.68
C ASN A 82 -2.52 -8.91 50.03
N LEU A 83 -2.32 -8.08 51.06
CA LEU A 83 -3.23 -7.01 51.49
C LEU A 83 -2.79 -5.63 50.96
N ILE A 84 -1.50 -5.43 50.70
CA ILE A 84 -0.95 -4.21 50.09
C ILE A 84 -0.95 -4.37 48.57
N VAL A 85 -2.14 -4.23 47.97
CA VAL A 85 -2.35 -4.13 46.51
C VAL A 85 -3.22 -2.91 46.16
N ASP A 86 -3.97 -2.36 47.11
CA ASP A 86 -4.65 -1.06 46.98
C ASP A 86 -3.82 0.03 47.69
N ILE A 87 -3.21 0.92 46.89
CA ILE A 87 -2.62 2.28 47.17
C ILE A 87 -1.36 2.47 46.29
N ASP A 88 -1.38 3.50 45.43
CA ASP A 88 -0.22 3.99 44.67
C ASP A 88 0.70 4.87 45.53
N VAL A 89 2.01 4.57 45.55
CA VAL A 89 3.13 5.54 45.57
C VAL A 89 4.34 4.91 44.86
N GLN A 90 5.15 5.72 44.18
CA GLN A 90 6.39 5.35 43.47
C GLN A 90 7.60 5.29 44.42
N ASP A 91 8.58 4.41 44.14
CA ASP A 91 10.01 4.76 44.22
C ASP A 91 10.91 3.80 43.40
N TYR A 92 12.16 4.20 43.14
CA TYR A 92 13.17 3.55 42.31
C TYR A 92 14.01 2.50 43.08
N GLY A 93 14.73 1.60 42.37
CA GLY A 93 15.67 0.70 43.05
C GLY A 93 16.38 -0.41 42.27
N MET A 94 17.17 -0.04 41.25
CA MET A 94 18.31 -0.82 40.68
C MET A 94 18.04 -2.19 39.99
N GLU A 95 18.99 -2.55 39.13
CA GLU A 95 19.04 -3.76 38.30
C GLU A 95 19.86 -4.88 38.98
N ASP A 96 19.69 -6.12 38.51
CA ASP A 96 20.75 -7.13 38.43
C ASP A 96 20.28 -8.25 37.46
N GLU A 97 21.11 -8.61 36.48
CA GLU A 97 20.82 -9.63 35.47
C GLU A 97 21.33 -11.01 35.91
N ASP A 98 20.60 -12.09 35.61
CA ASP A 98 21.21 -13.41 35.36
C ASP A 98 20.28 -14.32 34.50
N GLU A 99 20.85 -15.03 33.52
CA GLU A 99 20.10 -15.95 32.65
C GLU A 99 20.15 -17.40 33.17
N GLY A 100 19.01 -18.10 33.18
CA GLY A 100 18.91 -19.42 33.84
C GLY A 100 17.84 -20.37 33.28
N SER A 101 17.81 -20.59 31.96
CA SER A 101 16.77 -21.43 31.35
C SER A 101 17.02 -22.95 31.49
N ILE A 102 16.40 -23.60 32.48
CA ILE A 102 16.30 -25.08 32.54
C ILE A 102 14.84 -25.53 32.76
N SER A 103 14.31 -26.28 31.81
CA SER A 103 12.98 -26.91 31.91
C SER A 103 13.08 -28.31 32.52
N VAL A 104 12.35 -28.58 33.62
CA VAL A 104 12.10 -29.94 34.10
C VAL A 104 10.61 -30.16 34.31
N ASN A 105 9.99 -30.96 33.43
CA ASN A 105 8.64 -31.48 33.63
C ASN A 105 8.63 -32.49 34.77
N ASN A 106 7.61 -32.44 35.64
CA ASN A 106 7.21 -33.60 36.43
C ASN A 106 5.69 -33.65 36.63
N ARG A 107 5.09 -34.84 36.46
CA ARG A 107 3.65 -35.07 36.55
C ARG A 107 3.20 -35.16 38.01
N ALA A 108 2.05 -34.57 38.34
CA ALA A 108 1.27 -34.93 39.51
C ALA A 108 -0.25 -34.87 39.23
N THR A 109 -0.89 -36.02 39.47
CA THR A 109 -2.32 -36.33 39.68
C THR A 109 -3.36 -35.21 39.74
N SER A 110 -4.50 -35.47 39.10
CA SER A 110 -5.74 -34.68 39.11
C SER A 110 -6.58 -34.82 40.39
N SER A 111 -7.10 -33.71 40.92
CA SER A 111 -8.37 -33.65 41.65
C SER A 111 -8.88 -32.20 41.70
N GLY A 112 -10.20 -32.01 41.83
CA GLY A 112 -10.84 -30.71 42.07
C GLY A 112 -11.04 -29.81 40.85
N SER A 113 -12.30 -29.68 40.41
CA SER A 113 -12.72 -28.70 39.42
C SER A 113 -12.95 -27.32 40.06
N SER A 114 -12.04 -26.38 39.82
CA SER A 114 -12.27 -24.96 40.10
C SER A 114 -11.95 -24.15 38.86
N LEU A 115 -12.88 -23.29 38.43
CA LEU A 115 -12.67 -22.32 37.37
C LEU A 115 -11.49 -21.41 37.75
N LYS A 116 -10.33 -21.59 37.12
CA LYS A 116 -9.21 -20.68 37.31
C LYS A 116 -9.62 -19.31 36.80
N LYS A 117 -9.71 -18.32 37.71
CA LYS A 117 -9.74 -16.90 37.31
C LYS A 117 -8.60 -16.67 36.30
N PRO A 118 -8.81 -15.85 35.25
CA PRO A 118 -7.72 -15.46 34.36
C PRO A 118 -6.58 -14.86 35.19
N ARG A 119 -5.33 -15.09 34.77
CA ARG A 119 -4.16 -14.52 35.44
C ARG A 119 -4.28 -13.00 35.36
N GLN A 120 -4.54 -12.36 36.50
CA GLN A 120 -4.49 -10.92 36.64
C GLN A 120 -3.02 -10.52 36.45
N LYS A 121 -2.73 -9.81 35.36
CA LYS A 121 -1.37 -9.36 35.03
C LYS A 121 -0.88 -8.41 36.12
N GLY A 122 0.32 -8.64 36.64
CA GLY A 122 0.99 -7.72 37.56
C GLY A 122 1.78 -6.64 36.79
N PRO A 123 2.33 -5.62 37.47
CA PRO A 123 3.13 -4.58 36.83
C PRO A 123 4.29 -5.13 35.98
N MET A 124 4.96 -6.18 36.45
CA MET A 124 6.03 -6.87 35.71
C MET A 124 5.57 -7.49 34.38
N ASP A 125 4.30 -7.91 34.28
CA ASP A 125 3.77 -8.45 33.02
C ASP A 125 3.66 -7.35 31.94
N ALA A 126 3.65 -6.05 32.28
CA ALA A 126 3.68 -4.97 31.29
C ALA A 126 5.03 -4.91 30.58
N PHE A 127 6.14 -4.97 31.33
CA PHE A 127 7.51 -4.94 30.80
C PHE A 127 7.89 -6.25 30.07
N PHE A 128 7.37 -7.40 30.52
CA PHE A 128 7.63 -8.71 29.92
C PHE A 128 6.55 -9.21 28.94
N THR A 129 5.57 -8.39 28.54
CA THR A 129 4.63 -8.78 27.47
C THR A 129 5.33 -8.70 26.12
N PRO A 130 5.53 -9.82 25.39
CA PRO A 130 6.21 -9.80 24.10
C PRO A 130 5.35 -9.11 23.04
N ASN A 131 5.99 -8.25 22.26
CA ASN A 131 5.41 -7.46 21.18
C ASN A 131 4.43 -8.31 20.29
N PRO A 132 3.16 -7.90 20.12
CA PRO A 132 2.16 -8.63 19.35
C PRO A 132 2.60 -9.04 17.94
N GLU A 133 3.25 -8.14 17.19
CA GLU A 133 3.82 -8.40 15.87
C GLU A 133 4.88 -9.52 15.92
N SER A 134 5.77 -9.52 16.92
CA SER A 134 6.81 -10.56 17.02
C SER A 134 6.23 -11.92 17.44
N VAL A 135 5.20 -11.94 18.30
CA VAL A 135 4.45 -13.16 18.65
C VAL A 135 3.75 -13.74 17.42
N VAL A 136 3.12 -12.89 16.59
CA VAL A 136 2.47 -13.32 15.34
C VAL A 136 3.48 -13.82 14.30
N GLN A 137 4.65 -13.16 14.17
CA GLN A 137 5.73 -13.63 13.28
C GLN A 137 6.29 -14.97 13.73
N ASN A 138 6.60 -15.13 15.03
CA ASN A 138 7.11 -16.38 15.58
C ASN A 138 6.14 -17.54 15.34
N ARG A 139 4.82 -17.33 15.51
CA ARG A 139 3.80 -18.35 15.19
C ARG A 139 3.72 -18.74 13.70
N LYS A 140 4.17 -17.90 12.76
CA LYS A 140 4.25 -18.27 11.33
C LYS A 140 5.45 -19.20 11.04
N ASN A 141 6.53 -19.07 11.82
CA ASN A 141 7.77 -19.85 11.66
C ASN A 141 7.71 -21.20 12.40
N ASP A 142 6.98 -21.26 13.51
CA ASP A 142 6.93 -22.36 14.47
C ASP A 142 6.07 -23.56 14.01
N LYS A 143 6.53 -24.25 12.96
CA LYS A 143 5.85 -25.41 12.32
C LYS A 143 5.94 -26.71 13.14
N GLY A 144 5.41 -26.72 14.37
CA GLY A 144 5.22 -27.98 15.10
C GLY A 144 4.85 -27.84 16.57
N LYS A 145 3.55 -27.79 16.90
CA LYS A 145 3.07 -27.91 18.29
C LYS A 145 1.96 -28.96 18.43
N GLN A 146 2.18 -29.89 19.36
CA GLN A 146 1.30 -31.01 19.65
C GLN A 146 -0.04 -30.54 20.24
N THR A 147 -1.16 -31.08 19.74
CA THR A 147 -2.50 -30.71 20.16
C THR A 147 -2.84 -31.25 21.55
N SER A 148 -2.82 -30.39 22.56
CA SER A 148 -3.23 -30.73 23.93
C SER A 148 -4.74 -30.98 24.05
N LEU A 149 -5.15 -31.77 25.04
CA LEU A 149 -6.55 -32.11 25.37
C LEU A 149 -7.51 -30.91 25.55
N ASN A 150 -7.00 -29.69 25.80
CA ASN A 150 -7.81 -28.46 25.85
C ASN A 150 -8.38 -28.01 24.48
N ALA A 151 -8.17 -28.76 23.40
CA ALA A 151 -8.59 -28.39 22.05
C ALA A 151 -10.12 -28.19 21.89
N ALA A 152 -10.95 -29.03 22.53
CA ALA A 152 -12.41 -28.98 22.36
C ALA A 152 -13.02 -27.67 22.93
N TYR A 153 -12.77 -27.38 24.21
CA TYR A 153 -13.24 -26.14 24.85
C TYR A 153 -12.70 -24.87 24.16
N LYS A 154 -11.44 -24.91 23.69
CA LYS A 154 -10.86 -23.81 22.90
C LYS A 154 -11.47 -23.67 21.50
N LYS A 155 -12.02 -24.75 20.91
CA LYS A 155 -12.72 -24.70 19.61
C LYS A 155 -14.02 -23.90 19.73
N GLU A 156 -14.86 -24.23 20.71
CA GLU A 156 -16.14 -23.56 20.96
C GLU A 156 -15.95 -22.07 21.31
N MET A 157 -15.05 -21.75 22.23
CA MET A 157 -14.70 -20.36 22.56
C MET A 157 -14.15 -19.57 21.35
N ARG A 158 -13.36 -20.23 20.47
CA ARG A 158 -12.86 -19.63 19.22
C ARG A 158 -14.00 -19.40 18.22
N GLU A 159 -14.94 -20.34 18.11
CA GLU A 159 -16.08 -20.27 17.20
C GLU A 159 -17.00 -19.09 17.56
N HIS A 160 -17.34 -18.94 18.85
CA HIS A 160 -18.12 -17.79 19.32
C HIS A 160 -17.37 -16.46 19.11
N THR A 161 -16.07 -16.41 19.42
CA THR A 161 -15.24 -15.21 19.19
C THR A 161 -15.22 -14.81 17.71
N ILE A 162 -15.03 -15.77 16.80
CA ILE A 162 -15.05 -15.52 15.35
C ILE A 162 -16.44 -15.10 14.89
N GLN A 163 -17.53 -15.66 15.43
CA GLN A 163 -18.89 -15.22 15.10
C GLN A 163 -19.14 -13.76 15.50
N ARG A 164 -18.56 -13.29 16.62
CA ARG A 164 -18.64 -11.87 17.03
C ARG A 164 -17.80 -10.95 16.12
N ILE A 165 -16.59 -11.37 15.74
CA ILE A 165 -15.75 -10.65 14.78
C ILE A 165 -16.44 -10.55 13.41
N ALA A 166 -16.98 -11.66 12.90
CA ALA A 166 -17.69 -11.71 11.63
C ALA A 166 -18.94 -10.80 11.64
N ARG A 167 -19.71 -10.80 12.74
CA ARG A 167 -20.82 -9.87 12.92
C ARG A 167 -20.37 -8.41 12.81
N TRP A 168 -19.30 -8.01 13.50
CA TRP A 168 -18.79 -6.63 13.39
C TRP A 168 -18.35 -6.26 11.95
N PHE A 169 -17.72 -7.19 11.23
CA PHE A 169 -17.40 -7.01 9.80
C PHE A 169 -18.66 -6.76 8.96
N TYR A 170 -19.74 -7.50 9.20
CA TYR A 170 -21.00 -7.35 8.47
C TYR A 170 -21.73 -6.05 8.86
N ASP A 171 -21.89 -5.79 10.16
CA ASP A 171 -22.60 -4.62 10.70
C ASP A 171 -21.95 -3.30 10.26
N ALA A 172 -20.61 -3.23 10.25
CA ALA A 172 -19.85 -2.05 9.81
C ALA A 172 -19.58 -2.01 8.30
N GLY A 173 -19.98 -3.05 7.54
CA GLY A 173 -19.76 -3.13 6.09
C GLY A 173 -18.27 -3.17 5.69
N VAL A 174 -17.44 -3.83 6.50
CA VAL A 174 -15.99 -3.94 6.29
C VAL A 174 -15.70 -5.00 5.22
N PRO A 175 -14.94 -4.68 4.16
CA PRO A 175 -14.51 -5.66 3.16
C PRO A 175 -13.81 -6.86 3.79
N LEU A 176 -14.22 -8.08 3.42
CA LEU A 176 -13.72 -9.32 4.05
C LEU A 176 -12.20 -9.50 3.90
N ASN A 177 -11.60 -8.92 2.86
CA ASN A 177 -10.15 -8.93 2.66
C ASN A 177 -9.38 -8.11 3.72
N ALA A 178 -10.04 -7.28 4.54
CA ALA A 178 -9.39 -6.54 5.62
C ALA A 178 -8.79 -7.47 6.70
N CYS A 179 -9.32 -8.68 6.88
CA CYS A 179 -8.72 -9.66 7.80
C CYS A 179 -7.35 -10.19 7.33
N THR A 180 -6.96 -9.93 6.07
CA THR A 180 -5.63 -10.26 5.53
C THR A 180 -4.55 -9.22 5.84
N TYR A 181 -4.93 -8.06 6.38
CA TYR A 181 -4.01 -6.96 6.64
C TYR A 181 -3.07 -7.33 7.79
N ASP A 182 -1.79 -6.98 7.66
CA ASP A 182 -0.76 -7.40 8.61
C ASP A 182 -0.94 -6.84 10.03
N SER A 183 -1.75 -5.79 10.21
CA SER A 183 -2.18 -5.26 11.52
C SER A 183 -3.34 -6.02 12.17
N PHE A 184 -4.10 -6.83 11.42
CA PHE A 184 -5.30 -7.51 11.96
C PHE A 184 -4.93 -8.61 12.96
N ALA A 185 -3.90 -9.40 12.68
CA ALA A 185 -3.45 -10.45 13.60
C ALA A 185 -2.79 -9.89 14.88
N PRO A 186 -1.89 -8.87 14.82
CA PRO A 186 -1.41 -8.15 16.00
C PRO A 186 -2.54 -7.55 16.82
N MET A 187 -3.54 -6.89 16.22
CA MET A 187 -4.69 -6.34 16.95
C MET A 187 -5.43 -7.40 17.78
N ILE A 188 -5.72 -8.58 17.19
CA ILE A 188 -6.35 -9.70 17.90
C ILE A 188 -5.44 -10.27 19.00
N GLU A 189 -4.13 -10.32 18.77
CA GLU A 189 -3.15 -10.73 19.78
C GLU A 189 -3.09 -9.72 20.95
N SER A 190 -3.05 -8.41 20.69
CA SER A 190 -3.08 -7.34 21.71
C SER A 190 -4.32 -7.44 22.60
N ILE A 191 -5.50 -7.68 22.00
CA ILE A 191 -6.75 -7.91 22.75
C ILE A 191 -6.62 -9.17 23.64
N GLY A 192 -6.04 -10.24 23.09
CA GLY A 192 -5.77 -11.47 23.85
C GLY A 192 -4.72 -11.31 24.96
N GLN A 193 -3.74 -10.42 24.76
CA GLN A 193 -2.69 -10.10 25.73
C GLN A 193 -3.16 -9.16 26.84
N PHE A 194 -4.10 -8.25 26.56
CA PHE A 194 -4.77 -7.46 27.60
C PHE A 194 -5.68 -8.37 28.44
N GLY A 195 -6.48 -9.21 27.78
CA GLY A 195 -7.39 -10.15 28.43
C GLY A 195 -8.74 -9.52 28.83
N PRO A 196 -9.48 -10.16 29.75
CA PRO A 196 -10.81 -9.68 30.14
C PRO A 196 -10.78 -8.32 30.83
N GLY A 197 -11.67 -7.41 30.44
CA GLY A 197 -11.80 -6.07 31.01
C GLY A 197 -11.40 -4.92 30.07
N LEU A 198 -10.85 -5.22 28.89
CA LEU A 198 -10.60 -4.22 27.85
C LEU A 198 -11.90 -3.50 27.46
N LYS A 199 -11.97 -2.19 27.71
CA LYS A 199 -13.00 -1.32 27.11
C LYS A 199 -12.64 -1.06 25.65
N PRO A 200 -13.61 -1.09 24.70
CA PRO A 200 -13.35 -0.70 23.33
C PRO A 200 -12.98 0.81 23.27
N PRO A 201 -12.09 1.22 22.35
CA PRO A 201 -11.72 2.62 22.21
C PRO A 201 -12.90 3.46 21.71
N THR A 202 -13.03 4.67 22.23
CA THR A 202 -14.04 5.64 21.81
C THR A 202 -13.73 6.24 20.44
N TYR A 203 -14.76 6.81 19.80
CA TYR A 203 -14.58 7.59 18.57
C TYR A 203 -13.59 8.77 18.76
N HIS A 204 -13.54 9.36 19.96
CA HIS A 204 -12.59 10.43 20.27
C HIS A 204 -11.14 9.93 20.29
N GLU A 205 -10.88 8.82 21.00
CA GLU A 205 -9.53 8.23 21.08
C GLU A 205 -9.01 7.83 19.70
N LEU A 206 -9.85 7.20 18.87
CA LEU A 206 -9.50 6.81 17.51
C LEU A 206 -9.20 8.02 16.61
N ARG A 207 -9.98 9.10 16.69
CA ARG A 207 -9.87 10.26 15.78
C ARG A 207 -8.80 11.30 16.17
N VAL A 208 -8.27 11.25 17.41
CA VAL A 208 -7.25 12.21 17.90
C VAL A 208 -5.98 11.50 18.43
N PRO A 209 -5.89 10.98 19.67
CA PRO A 209 -4.62 10.50 20.22
C PRO A 209 -4.09 9.22 19.54
N CYS A 210 -4.96 8.30 19.10
CA CYS A 210 -4.51 7.13 18.34
C CYS A 210 -4.02 7.52 16.94
N LEU A 211 -4.70 8.47 16.28
CA LEU A 211 -4.29 8.99 14.98
C LEU A 211 -2.90 9.65 15.05
N LYS A 212 -2.66 10.50 16.05
CA LYS A 212 -1.35 11.14 16.25
C LYS A 212 -0.23 10.11 16.50
N LYS A 213 -0.45 9.13 17.39
CA LYS A 213 0.54 8.07 17.67
C LYS A 213 0.86 7.20 16.46
N GLU A 214 -0.13 6.91 15.62
CA GLU A 214 0.06 6.15 14.38
C GLU A 214 0.75 6.98 13.29
N LEU A 215 0.56 8.30 13.27
CA LEU A 215 1.31 9.24 12.41
C LEU A 215 2.79 9.31 12.82
N GLU A 216 3.06 9.39 14.13
CA GLU A 216 4.41 9.35 14.71
C GLU A 216 5.11 8.03 14.36
N ALA A 217 4.49 6.88 14.67
CA ALA A 217 5.01 5.56 14.32
C ALA A 217 5.19 5.36 12.79
N THR A 218 4.33 5.94 11.94
CA THR A 218 4.51 5.89 10.47
C THR A 218 5.71 6.75 10.01
N ASN A 219 5.96 7.89 10.67
CA ASN A 219 7.14 8.71 10.38
C ASN A 219 8.43 8.04 10.86
N GLU A 220 8.45 7.42 12.04
CA GLU A 220 9.57 6.58 12.50
C GLU A 220 9.86 5.45 11.52
N LEU A 221 8.81 4.76 11.05
CA LEU A 221 8.92 3.67 10.07
C LEU A 221 9.58 4.11 8.75
N MET A 222 9.33 5.35 8.34
CA MET A 222 9.84 5.94 7.10
C MET A 222 11.12 6.78 7.27
N SER A 223 11.56 7.05 8.51
CA SER A 223 12.82 7.75 8.80
C SER A 223 14.01 7.13 8.07
N SER A 224 14.03 5.80 7.99
CA SER A 224 15.09 5.03 7.35
C SER A 224 15.07 5.10 5.81
N HIS A 225 14.01 5.63 5.18
CA HIS A 225 14.04 6.04 3.77
C HIS A 225 14.71 7.42 3.63
N LYS A 226 14.31 8.40 4.46
CA LYS A 226 14.88 9.76 4.44
C LYS A 226 16.42 9.74 4.57
N ALA A 227 16.94 8.90 5.47
CA ALA A 227 18.39 8.71 5.66
C ALA A 227 19.12 8.07 4.45
N GLU A 228 18.40 7.35 3.56
CA GLU A 228 19.00 6.75 2.36
C GLU A 228 19.18 7.77 1.23
N TRP A 229 18.30 8.78 1.13
CA TRP A 229 18.31 9.76 0.04
C TRP A 229 19.62 10.56 -0.03
N ALA A 230 20.23 10.84 1.13
CA ALA A 230 21.55 11.50 1.21
C ALA A 230 22.75 10.59 0.87
N MET A 231 22.56 9.27 0.76
CA MET A 231 23.62 8.31 0.43
C MET A 231 23.60 7.85 -1.04
N VAL A 232 22.42 7.76 -1.66
CA VAL A 232 22.25 7.19 -3.01
C VAL A 232 21.36 8.04 -3.93
N GLY A 233 20.88 9.19 -3.45
CA GLY A 233 19.88 10.00 -4.13
C GLY A 233 18.47 9.42 -4.06
N CYS A 234 17.50 10.21 -4.51
CA CYS A 234 16.11 9.83 -4.66
C CYS A 234 15.48 10.41 -5.94
N THR A 235 14.32 9.85 -6.31
CA THR A 235 13.44 10.33 -7.36
C THR A 235 12.20 10.95 -6.74
N VAL A 236 11.97 12.25 -6.97
CA VAL A 236 10.69 12.90 -6.64
C VAL A 236 9.68 12.54 -7.72
N MET A 237 8.46 12.23 -7.34
CA MET A 237 7.36 11.94 -8.25
C MET A 237 6.15 12.80 -7.90
N ALA A 238 5.54 13.41 -8.91
CA ALA A 238 4.31 14.17 -8.77
C ALA A 238 3.29 13.78 -9.86
N ASP A 239 2.02 13.70 -9.48
CA ASP A 239 0.92 13.30 -10.37
C ASP A 239 -0.39 13.96 -9.92
N GLY A 240 -1.20 14.42 -10.88
CA GLY A 240 -2.39 15.23 -10.65
C GLY A 240 -3.66 14.55 -11.13
N TRP A 241 -4.66 14.43 -10.26
CA TRP A 241 -5.97 13.88 -10.62
C TRP A 241 -7.10 14.83 -10.28
N THR A 242 -8.15 14.85 -11.11
CA THR A 242 -9.35 15.66 -10.87
C THR A 242 -10.52 14.75 -10.51
N ASP A 243 -11.18 15.03 -9.38
CA ASP A 243 -12.34 14.27 -8.91
C ASP A 243 -13.62 14.63 -9.69
N ARG A 244 -14.68 13.81 -9.51
CA ARG A 244 -16.00 14.04 -10.14
C ARG A 244 -16.72 15.32 -9.67
N ARG A 245 -16.09 16.14 -8.82
CA ARG A 245 -16.56 17.45 -8.34
C ARG A 245 -15.65 18.58 -8.81
N ASN A 246 -14.77 18.31 -9.78
CA ASN A 246 -13.76 19.22 -10.33
C ASN A 246 -12.73 19.72 -9.30
N ARG A 247 -12.46 18.95 -8.23
CA ARG A 247 -11.32 19.23 -7.35
C ARG A 247 -10.08 18.50 -7.86
N THR A 248 -8.98 19.21 -8.05
CA THR A 248 -7.73 18.63 -8.55
C THR A 248 -6.71 18.51 -7.42
N LEU A 249 -6.28 17.28 -7.10
CA LEU A 249 -5.26 17.02 -6.10
C LEU A 249 -3.96 16.54 -6.77
N ILE A 250 -2.82 17.05 -6.33
CA ILE A 250 -1.49 16.58 -6.76
C ILE A 250 -0.88 15.74 -5.62
N ASN A 251 -0.57 14.48 -5.90
CA ASN A 251 0.11 13.57 -4.96
C ASN A 251 1.63 13.69 -5.13
N PHE A 252 2.37 13.86 -4.03
CA PHE A 252 3.83 13.90 -4.04
C PHE A 252 4.45 12.72 -3.29
N LEU A 253 5.31 11.98 -3.98
CA LEU A 253 5.98 10.78 -3.52
C LEU A 253 7.49 10.89 -3.73
N VAL A 254 8.26 10.13 -2.97
CA VAL A 254 9.71 9.99 -3.14
C VAL A 254 10.08 8.51 -3.23
N ASN A 255 10.85 8.14 -4.24
CA ASN A 255 11.35 6.79 -4.46
C ASN A 255 12.87 6.71 -4.28
N SER A 256 13.33 5.68 -3.58
CA SER A 256 14.73 5.30 -3.45
C SER A 256 14.87 3.76 -3.51
N PRO A 257 16.09 3.19 -3.55
CA PRO A 257 16.29 1.74 -3.63
C PRO A 257 15.57 0.92 -2.53
N LYS A 258 15.35 1.50 -1.35
CA LYS A 258 14.57 0.92 -0.24
C LYS A 258 13.06 0.85 -0.49
N GLY A 259 12.55 1.58 -1.47
CA GLY A 259 11.14 1.65 -1.84
C GLY A 259 10.58 3.08 -1.85
N THR A 260 9.29 3.17 -2.14
CA THR A 260 8.57 4.46 -2.31
C THR A 260 7.86 4.89 -1.03
N MET A 261 8.05 6.16 -0.66
CA MET A 261 7.34 6.86 0.41
C MET A 261 6.38 7.90 -0.19
N PHE A 262 5.20 8.04 0.38
CA PHE A 262 4.30 9.19 0.16
C PHE A 262 4.61 10.29 1.16
N ILE A 263 4.69 11.53 0.67
CA ILE A 263 4.94 12.71 1.50
C ILE A 263 3.62 13.43 1.79
N GLU A 264 2.91 13.90 0.76
CA GLU A 264 1.69 14.68 0.92
C GLU A 264 0.82 14.68 -0.35
N SER A 265 -0.36 15.30 -0.24
CA SER A 265 -1.22 15.63 -1.38
C SER A 265 -1.70 17.06 -1.22
N ILE A 266 -1.66 17.84 -2.31
CA ILE A 266 -1.98 19.27 -2.32
C ILE A 266 -3.25 19.48 -3.15
N ASP A 267 -4.25 20.17 -2.58
CA ASP A 267 -5.38 20.65 -3.37
C ASP A 267 -4.94 21.86 -4.20
N ALA A 268 -4.99 21.68 -5.52
CA ALA A 268 -4.50 22.60 -6.53
C ALA A 268 -5.61 22.94 -7.55
N SER A 269 -6.88 22.72 -7.18
CA SER A 269 -8.07 22.95 -8.00
C SER A 269 -8.12 24.33 -8.68
N SER A 270 -7.50 25.34 -8.06
CA SER A 270 -7.44 26.71 -8.55
C SER A 270 -6.29 26.98 -9.55
N TYR A 271 -5.32 26.07 -9.74
CA TYR A 271 -4.11 26.37 -10.52
C TYR A 271 -3.39 25.22 -11.26
N VAL A 272 -3.81 23.94 -11.22
CA VAL A 272 -3.07 22.82 -11.89
C VAL A 272 -2.75 23.06 -13.38
N LYS A 273 -3.54 23.86 -14.10
CA LYS A 273 -3.31 24.16 -15.52
C LYS A 273 -2.20 25.19 -15.79
N ASP A 274 -1.62 25.81 -14.75
CA ASP A 274 -0.51 26.75 -14.87
C ASP A 274 0.85 26.07 -14.58
N GLY A 275 1.71 26.02 -15.60
CA GLY A 275 3.07 25.47 -15.48
C GLY A 275 3.97 26.26 -14.52
N LYS A 276 3.68 27.54 -14.24
CA LYS A 276 4.41 28.34 -13.23
C LYS A 276 4.04 27.90 -11.81
N LYS A 277 2.75 27.74 -11.52
CA LYS A 277 2.30 27.26 -10.20
C LYS A 277 2.69 25.80 -9.97
N MET A 278 2.70 24.97 -11.02
CA MET A 278 3.27 23.63 -10.94
C MET A 278 4.79 23.64 -10.68
N PHE A 279 5.52 24.55 -11.33
CA PHE A 279 6.95 24.78 -11.03
C PHE A 279 7.15 25.18 -9.57
N GLU A 280 6.43 26.18 -9.05
CA GLU A 280 6.52 26.61 -7.65
C GLU A 280 6.30 25.45 -6.66
N LEU A 281 5.31 24.57 -6.89
CA LEU A 281 5.11 23.40 -6.03
C LEU A 281 6.28 22.41 -6.07
N LEU A 282 6.75 22.05 -7.27
CA LEU A 282 7.86 21.10 -7.44
C LEU A 282 9.18 21.69 -6.91
N ASP A 283 9.38 22.99 -7.07
CA ASP A 283 10.53 23.75 -6.63
C ASP A 283 10.64 23.73 -5.09
N ASN A 284 9.58 24.16 -4.40
CA ASN A 284 9.45 24.07 -2.94
C ASN A 284 9.61 22.63 -2.42
N PHE A 285 9.10 21.64 -3.17
CA PHE A 285 9.22 20.24 -2.79
C PHE A 285 10.67 19.73 -2.89
N VAL A 286 11.40 20.07 -3.96
CA VAL A 286 12.82 19.73 -4.11
C VAL A 286 13.66 20.40 -3.01
N GLU A 287 13.38 21.67 -2.68
CA GLU A 287 14.08 22.38 -1.59
C GLU A 287 13.85 21.71 -0.24
N ARG A 288 12.62 21.30 0.08
CA ARG A 288 12.27 20.62 1.33
C ARG A 288 12.83 19.18 1.43
N ILE A 289 13.07 18.51 0.30
CA ILE A 289 13.79 17.21 0.26
C ILE A 289 15.31 17.42 0.31
N GLY A 290 15.79 18.60 -0.08
CA GLY A 290 17.21 18.96 -0.21
C GLY A 290 17.71 18.62 -1.62
N GLU A 291 18.16 19.63 -2.36
CA GLU A 291 18.54 19.50 -3.78
C GLU A 291 19.61 18.43 -4.03
N ALA A 292 20.65 18.36 -3.19
CA ALA A 292 21.70 17.33 -3.29
C ALA A 292 21.20 15.89 -3.12
N ASN A 293 19.98 15.69 -2.60
CA ASN A 293 19.35 14.37 -2.47
C ASN A 293 18.52 14.00 -3.71
N VAL A 294 18.17 14.93 -4.61
CA VAL A 294 17.23 14.70 -5.72
C VAL A 294 17.97 14.51 -7.04
N VAL A 295 18.01 13.26 -7.52
CA VAL A 295 18.61 12.91 -8.83
C VAL A 295 17.71 13.33 -9.99
N GLN A 296 16.40 13.14 -9.83
CA GLN A 296 15.41 13.47 -10.86
C GLN A 296 14.02 13.74 -10.30
N VAL A 297 13.22 14.45 -11.09
CA VAL A 297 11.79 14.70 -10.89
C VAL A 297 11.00 14.02 -12.02
N VAL A 298 10.00 13.22 -11.66
CA VAL A 298 9.13 12.50 -12.60
C VAL A 298 7.68 13.01 -12.50
N THR A 299 7.11 13.41 -13.63
CA THR A 299 5.72 13.89 -13.76
C THR A 299 5.03 13.19 -14.93
N ASP A 300 3.73 13.41 -15.16
CA ASP A 300 3.13 13.07 -16.46
C ASP A 300 3.68 13.96 -17.62
N SER A 301 3.17 13.74 -18.83
CA SER A 301 3.53 14.49 -20.04
C SER A 301 2.59 15.65 -20.37
N ALA A 302 1.74 16.09 -19.44
CA ALA A 302 0.84 17.23 -19.65
C ALA A 302 1.63 18.54 -19.78
N SER A 303 1.14 19.47 -20.60
CA SER A 303 1.88 20.70 -20.97
C SER A 303 2.34 21.55 -19.79
N ALA A 304 1.55 21.65 -18.71
CA ALA A 304 1.93 22.34 -17.48
C ALA A 304 3.10 21.64 -16.76
N ASN A 305 3.09 20.30 -16.68
CA ASN A 305 4.16 19.50 -16.09
C ASN A 305 5.44 19.52 -16.94
N VAL A 306 5.32 19.48 -18.28
CA VAL A 306 6.46 19.64 -19.20
C VAL A 306 7.10 21.03 -19.03
N MET A 307 6.29 22.09 -18.94
CA MET A 307 6.79 23.46 -18.69
C MET A 307 7.48 23.54 -17.33
N ALA A 308 6.87 23.03 -16.27
CA ALA A 308 7.44 23.04 -14.93
C ALA A 308 8.76 22.26 -14.86
N GLY A 309 8.82 21.09 -15.49
CA GLY A 309 10.02 20.28 -15.64
C GLY A 309 11.19 21.03 -16.28
N ARG A 310 10.94 21.75 -17.39
CA ARG A 310 11.98 22.57 -18.03
C ARG A 310 12.41 23.77 -17.19
N LEU A 311 11.51 24.38 -16.43
CA LEU A 311 11.86 25.45 -15.48
C LEU A 311 12.71 24.92 -14.32
N LEU A 312 12.46 23.69 -13.82
CA LEU A 312 13.29 23.03 -12.82
C LEU A 312 14.70 22.73 -13.35
N GLU A 313 14.82 22.18 -14.56
CA GLU A 313 16.13 21.93 -15.19
C GLU A 313 16.92 23.23 -15.45
N ALA A 314 16.22 24.37 -15.64
CA ALA A 314 16.84 25.69 -15.79
C ALA A 314 17.28 26.31 -14.45
N LYS A 315 16.48 26.17 -13.37
CA LYS A 315 16.88 26.62 -12.01
C LYS A 315 17.98 25.72 -11.42
N ARG A 316 17.97 24.42 -11.75
CA ARG A 316 18.86 23.39 -11.19
C ARG A 316 19.56 22.59 -12.30
N PRO A 317 20.72 23.05 -12.80
CA PRO A 317 21.42 22.40 -13.89
C PRO A 317 21.80 20.93 -13.65
N GLN A 318 21.96 20.52 -12.38
CA GLN A 318 22.31 19.13 -12.03
C GLN A 318 21.10 18.18 -12.01
N LEU A 319 19.88 18.71 -11.90
CA LEU A 319 18.66 17.93 -11.77
C LEU A 319 18.09 17.54 -13.14
N ILE A 320 17.65 16.28 -13.26
CA ILE A 320 17.03 15.75 -14.49
C ILE A 320 15.49 15.75 -14.35
N TRP A 321 14.78 16.25 -15.36
CA TRP A 321 13.34 16.03 -15.45
C TRP A 321 13.00 14.94 -16.49
N SER A 322 12.19 13.97 -16.07
CA SER A 322 11.79 12.81 -16.87
C SER A 322 10.27 12.67 -16.91
N PRO A 323 9.62 12.55 -18.07
CA PRO A 323 8.19 12.21 -18.11
C PRO A 323 7.96 10.74 -17.73
N CYS A 324 6.80 10.48 -17.14
CA CYS A 324 6.40 9.20 -16.58
C CYS A 324 6.37 8.08 -17.63
N ALA A 325 7.19 7.05 -17.43
CA ALA A 325 7.30 5.92 -18.33
C ALA A 325 5.98 5.19 -18.57
N ALA A 326 5.16 4.99 -17.52
CA ALA A 326 3.87 4.34 -17.65
C ALA A 326 2.89 5.16 -18.50
N HIS A 327 2.85 6.48 -18.28
CA HIS A 327 2.03 7.40 -19.06
C HIS A 327 2.46 7.44 -20.53
N CYS A 328 3.76 7.53 -20.82
CA CYS A 328 4.28 7.46 -22.19
C CYS A 328 3.97 6.12 -22.89
N LEU A 329 4.03 4.99 -22.17
CA LEU A 329 3.65 3.68 -22.70
C LEU A 329 2.14 3.55 -22.94
N ASP A 330 1.31 4.14 -22.09
CA ASP A 330 -0.14 4.15 -22.28
C ASP A 330 -0.55 5.06 -23.46
N LEU A 331 0.19 6.16 -23.70
CA LEU A 331 0.07 7.00 -24.91
C LEU A 331 0.56 6.28 -26.19
N MET A 332 1.60 5.43 -26.12
CA MET A 332 1.98 4.55 -27.24
C MET A 332 0.85 3.56 -27.56
N LEU A 333 0.23 3.00 -26.52
CA LEU A 333 -0.93 2.12 -26.68
C LEU A 333 -2.12 2.89 -27.25
N GLU A 334 -2.42 4.09 -26.77
CA GLU A 334 -3.47 4.96 -27.31
C GLU A 334 -3.33 5.14 -28.84
N ASP A 335 -2.16 5.56 -29.31
CA ASP A 335 -1.93 5.82 -30.73
C ASP A 335 -2.02 4.54 -31.59
N ILE A 336 -1.56 3.39 -31.07
CA ILE A 336 -1.77 2.08 -31.70
C ILE A 336 -3.27 1.74 -31.79
N TYR A 337 -4.06 2.06 -30.76
CA TYR A 337 -5.51 1.80 -30.75
C TYR A 337 -6.33 2.81 -31.55
N LYS A 338 -5.74 3.94 -31.98
CA LYS A 338 -6.34 4.87 -32.98
C LYS A 338 -6.28 4.35 -34.41
N ILE A 339 -5.36 3.42 -34.74
CA ILE A 339 -5.25 2.84 -36.10
C ILE A 339 -6.59 2.25 -36.52
N SER A 340 -7.11 2.65 -37.69
CA SER A 340 -8.51 2.45 -38.10
C SER A 340 -9.05 1.01 -37.89
N ASN A 341 -8.28 -0.02 -38.27
CA ASN A 341 -8.69 -1.41 -38.07
C ASN A 341 -8.78 -1.79 -36.57
N ILE A 342 -7.85 -1.33 -35.73
CA ILE A 342 -7.87 -1.54 -34.28
C ILE A 342 -8.96 -0.68 -33.61
N ARG A 343 -9.16 0.59 -33.99
CA ARG A 343 -10.27 1.45 -33.49
C ARG A 343 -11.63 0.81 -33.80
N LYS A 344 -11.85 0.34 -35.04
CA LYS A 344 -13.09 -0.37 -35.44
C LYS A 344 -13.25 -1.73 -34.73
N ALA A 345 -12.17 -2.46 -34.43
CA ALA A 345 -12.24 -3.69 -33.62
C ALA A 345 -12.51 -3.43 -32.13
N LEU A 346 -11.98 -2.33 -31.56
CA LEU A 346 -12.25 -1.92 -30.19
C LEU A 346 -13.69 -1.43 -30.01
N LYS A 347 -14.21 -0.54 -30.89
CA LYS A 347 -15.64 -0.13 -30.90
C LYS A 347 -16.55 -1.37 -30.87
N ARG A 348 -16.34 -2.31 -31.80
CA ARG A 348 -17.08 -3.60 -31.85
C ARG A 348 -16.95 -4.45 -30.59
N GLY A 349 -15.78 -4.49 -29.95
CA GLY A 349 -15.59 -5.16 -28.66
C GLY A 349 -16.39 -4.51 -27.51
N MET A 350 -16.44 -3.18 -27.49
CA MET A 350 -17.22 -2.41 -26.53
C MET A 350 -18.73 -2.55 -26.77
N GLU A 351 -19.19 -2.57 -28.02
CA GLU A 351 -20.58 -2.84 -28.40
C GLU A 351 -21.05 -4.20 -27.83
N ILE A 352 -20.28 -5.27 -28.04
CA ILE A 352 -20.59 -6.61 -27.50
C ILE A 352 -20.70 -6.56 -25.97
N SER A 353 -19.73 -5.94 -25.30
CA SER A 353 -19.69 -5.86 -23.83
C SER A 353 -20.88 -5.06 -23.29
N ASN A 354 -21.13 -3.86 -23.84
CA ASN A 354 -22.26 -3.00 -23.46
C ASN A 354 -23.62 -3.67 -23.73
N PHE A 355 -23.77 -4.36 -24.87
CA PHE A 355 -25.01 -5.07 -25.21
C PHE A 355 -25.37 -6.14 -24.18
N ILE A 356 -24.38 -6.93 -23.74
CA ILE A 356 -24.53 -7.96 -22.71
C ILE A 356 -24.80 -7.33 -21.34
N TYR A 357 -23.96 -6.38 -20.90
CA TYR A 357 -24.02 -5.84 -19.53
C TYR A 357 -25.24 -4.97 -19.23
N VAL A 358 -25.81 -4.29 -20.23
CA VAL A 358 -27.05 -3.50 -20.06
C VAL A 358 -28.28 -4.41 -19.90
N ARG A 359 -28.19 -5.70 -20.22
CA ARG A 359 -29.31 -6.66 -20.24
C ARG A 359 -29.06 -7.80 -19.23
N PRO A 360 -29.60 -7.73 -17.99
CA PRO A 360 -29.32 -8.73 -16.94
C PRO A 360 -29.55 -10.19 -17.33
N GLY A 361 -30.54 -10.46 -18.20
CA GLY A 361 -30.77 -11.79 -18.76
C GLY A 361 -29.65 -12.29 -19.68
N LEU A 362 -29.07 -11.42 -20.52
CA LEU A 362 -27.90 -11.75 -21.34
C LEU A 362 -26.63 -11.87 -20.50
N LEU A 363 -26.47 -11.06 -19.46
CA LEU A 363 -25.37 -11.21 -18.51
C LEU A 363 -25.42 -12.59 -17.83
N ASN A 364 -26.59 -13.02 -17.35
CA ASN A 364 -26.77 -14.34 -16.75
C ASN A 364 -26.68 -15.50 -17.78
N MET A 365 -27.03 -15.26 -19.05
CA MET A 365 -26.75 -16.19 -20.14
C MET A 365 -25.23 -16.32 -20.36
N MET A 366 -24.52 -15.21 -20.56
CA MET A 366 -23.06 -15.16 -20.76
C MET A 366 -22.33 -15.87 -19.62
N ARG A 367 -22.67 -15.56 -18.37
CA ARG A 367 -22.12 -16.22 -17.17
C ARG A 367 -22.26 -17.74 -17.15
N ARG A 368 -23.34 -18.31 -17.72
CA ARG A 368 -23.50 -19.76 -17.87
C ARG A 368 -22.58 -20.34 -18.94
N PHE A 369 -22.37 -19.64 -20.05
CA PHE A 369 -21.45 -20.06 -21.12
C PHE A 369 -19.96 -19.83 -20.78
N THR A 370 -19.62 -18.88 -19.91
CA THR A 370 -18.22 -18.54 -19.56
C THR A 370 -17.72 -19.14 -18.24
N ASN A 371 -18.55 -19.93 -17.54
CA ASN A 371 -18.32 -20.43 -16.17
C ASN A 371 -18.07 -19.28 -15.17
N GLN A 372 -19.03 -18.34 -15.09
CA GLN A 372 -19.02 -17.15 -14.22
C GLN A 372 -17.82 -16.19 -14.44
N LYS A 373 -17.10 -16.33 -15.56
CA LYS A 373 -16.03 -15.39 -15.93
C LYS A 373 -16.63 -14.17 -16.62
N GLU A 374 -16.46 -13.02 -15.98
CA GLU A 374 -16.83 -11.72 -16.55
C GLU A 374 -15.92 -11.32 -17.74
N LEU A 375 -16.41 -10.40 -18.57
CA LEU A 375 -15.64 -9.69 -19.59
C LEU A 375 -15.08 -8.40 -18.99
N VAL A 376 -13.82 -8.10 -19.29
CA VAL A 376 -13.21 -6.81 -18.92
C VAL A 376 -13.80 -5.70 -19.78
N ARG A 377 -13.96 -4.49 -19.21
CA ARG A 377 -14.32 -3.27 -19.93
C ARG A 377 -13.12 -2.31 -19.99
N PRO A 378 -12.99 -1.45 -21.01
CA PRO A 378 -11.97 -0.41 -21.04
C PRO A 378 -12.29 0.68 -20.01
N ALA A 379 -11.24 1.26 -19.43
CA ALA A 379 -11.29 2.46 -18.60
C ALA A 379 -10.81 3.67 -19.40
N LYS A 380 -11.39 4.85 -19.16
CA LYS A 380 -11.08 6.09 -19.93
C LYS A 380 -9.60 6.52 -19.89
N THR A 381 -8.88 6.20 -18.82
CA THR A 381 -7.54 6.78 -18.53
C THR A 381 -6.40 5.75 -18.48
N ARG A 382 -6.63 4.51 -18.94
CA ARG A 382 -5.58 3.49 -19.07
C ARG A 382 -5.83 2.61 -20.31
N PHE A 383 -5.28 2.97 -21.46
CA PHE A 383 -5.40 2.25 -22.74
C PHE A 383 -4.90 0.82 -22.71
N ALA A 384 -4.02 0.45 -21.78
CA ALA A 384 -3.73 -0.96 -21.46
C ALA A 384 -4.99 -1.79 -21.17
N THR A 385 -6.06 -1.19 -20.62
CA THR A 385 -7.35 -1.86 -20.40
C THR A 385 -8.12 -2.15 -21.70
N ALA A 386 -7.87 -1.43 -22.80
CA ALA A 386 -8.40 -1.76 -24.11
C ALA A 386 -7.76 -3.06 -24.66
N CYS A 387 -6.45 -3.23 -24.47
CA CYS A 387 -5.76 -4.49 -24.73
C CYS A 387 -6.32 -5.63 -23.85
N ILE A 388 -6.48 -5.41 -22.54
CA ILE A 388 -7.01 -6.43 -21.63
C ILE A 388 -8.48 -6.77 -21.96
N THR A 389 -9.28 -5.80 -22.43
CA THR A 389 -10.65 -6.00 -22.94
C THR A 389 -10.66 -6.91 -24.17
N LEU A 390 -9.88 -6.59 -25.21
CA LEU A 390 -9.79 -7.44 -26.40
C LEU A 390 -9.25 -8.83 -26.06
N SER A 391 -8.31 -8.94 -25.12
CA SER A 391 -7.78 -10.21 -24.62
C SER A 391 -8.86 -11.04 -23.90
N SER A 392 -9.68 -10.41 -23.07
CA SER A 392 -10.82 -11.02 -22.38
C SER A 392 -11.86 -11.55 -23.37
N ILE A 393 -12.25 -10.73 -24.36
CA ILE A 393 -13.18 -11.13 -25.43
C ILE A 393 -12.59 -12.26 -26.28
N HIS A 394 -11.30 -12.22 -26.60
CA HIS A 394 -10.60 -13.29 -27.33
C HIS A 394 -10.54 -14.60 -26.55
N HIS A 395 -10.26 -14.55 -25.24
CA HIS A 395 -10.24 -15.72 -24.35
C HIS A 395 -11.63 -16.38 -24.28
N GLN A 396 -12.71 -15.58 -24.36
CA GLN A 396 -14.08 -16.08 -24.37
C GLN A 396 -14.64 -16.38 -25.77
N LYS A 397 -13.87 -16.20 -26.86
CA LYS A 397 -14.30 -16.36 -28.27
C LYS A 397 -15.20 -17.57 -28.51
N ASN A 398 -14.79 -18.75 -28.07
CA ASN A 398 -15.56 -19.99 -28.30
C ASN A 398 -16.84 -20.07 -27.45
N ASN A 399 -16.84 -19.46 -26.26
CA ASN A 399 -18.01 -19.43 -25.37
C ASN A 399 -19.04 -18.40 -25.84
N LEU A 400 -18.58 -17.22 -26.26
CA LEU A 400 -19.41 -16.19 -26.89
C LEU A 400 -20.02 -16.71 -28.21
N ARG A 401 -19.24 -17.35 -29.09
CA ARG A 401 -19.80 -17.96 -30.31
C ARG A 401 -20.88 -19.00 -29.97
N LYS A 402 -20.64 -19.91 -29.01
CA LYS A 402 -21.64 -20.88 -28.54
C LYS A 402 -22.91 -20.21 -27.99
N MET A 403 -22.77 -19.18 -27.17
CA MET A 403 -23.89 -18.40 -26.62
C MET A 403 -24.75 -17.82 -27.75
N PHE A 404 -24.15 -17.06 -28.66
CA PHE A 404 -24.84 -16.37 -29.75
C PHE A 404 -25.29 -17.28 -30.91
N THR A 405 -24.99 -18.59 -30.87
CA THR A 405 -25.57 -19.62 -31.75
C THR A 405 -26.49 -20.60 -31.02
N SER A 406 -26.66 -20.48 -29.71
CA SER A 406 -27.48 -21.38 -28.89
C SER A 406 -28.98 -21.20 -29.16
N ASP A 407 -29.77 -22.26 -28.94
CA ASP A 407 -31.23 -22.18 -29.09
C ASP A 407 -31.85 -21.22 -28.06
N GLU A 408 -31.32 -21.17 -26.83
CA GLU A 408 -31.71 -20.19 -25.82
C GLU A 408 -31.50 -18.73 -26.29
N TRP A 409 -30.46 -18.46 -27.09
CA TRP A 409 -30.31 -17.16 -27.75
C TRP A 409 -31.33 -16.97 -28.89
N LYS A 410 -31.52 -17.96 -29.77
CA LYS A 410 -32.46 -17.88 -30.92
C LYS A 410 -33.87 -17.56 -30.45
N ASP A 411 -34.35 -18.27 -29.44
CA ASP A 411 -35.71 -18.15 -28.90
C ASP A 411 -35.93 -16.87 -28.06
N SER A 412 -34.84 -16.24 -27.62
CA SER A 412 -34.90 -15.01 -26.84
C SER A 412 -35.48 -13.83 -27.62
N LYS A 413 -35.90 -12.78 -26.90
CA LYS A 413 -36.27 -11.50 -27.53
C LYS A 413 -35.07 -10.76 -28.15
N TRP A 414 -33.85 -11.03 -27.66
CA TRP A 414 -32.65 -10.29 -28.03
C TRP A 414 -32.09 -10.68 -29.41
N SER A 415 -32.38 -11.88 -29.91
CA SER A 415 -32.07 -12.28 -31.29
C SER A 415 -32.83 -11.46 -32.34
N LYS A 416 -34.02 -10.96 -31.96
CA LYS A 416 -34.94 -10.20 -32.82
C LYS A 416 -34.56 -8.72 -32.88
N GLU A 417 -33.91 -8.19 -31.83
CA GLU A 417 -33.38 -6.81 -31.77
C GLU A 417 -32.31 -6.56 -32.84
N GLN A 418 -32.37 -5.42 -33.54
CA GLN A 418 -31.37 -5.05 -34.57
C GLN A 418 -29.94 -4.95 -34.00
N GLN A 419 -29.79 -4.50 -32.75
CA GLN A 419 -28.51 -4.48 -32.05
C GLN A 419 -27.98 -5.91 -31.78
N GLY A 420 -28.86 -6.85 -31.45
CA GLY A 420 -28.50 -8.27 -31.29
C GLY A 420 -28.01 -8.91 -32.58
N ARG A 421 -28.64 -8.58 -33.72
CA ARG A 421 -28.18 -9.02 -35.05
C ARG A 421 -26.78 -8.51 -35.38
N ARG A 422 -26.50 -7.21 -35.15
CA ARG A 422 -25.16 -6.62 -35.32
C ARG A 422 -24.09 -7.30 -34.45
N VAL A 423 -24.42 -7.62 -33.20
CA VAL A 423 -23.54 -8.35 -32.27
C VAL A 423 -23.26 -9.79 -32.75
N VAL A 424 -24.28 -10.53 -33.21
CA VAL A 424 -24.12 -11.87 -33.79
C VAL A 424 -23.24 -11.82 -35.05
N GLN A 425 -23.51 -10.89 -35.97
CA GLN A 425 -22.71 -10.71 -37.19
C GLN A 425 -21.24 -10.46 -36.85
N THR A 426 -20.95 -9.59 -35.88
CA THR A 426 -19.60 -9.28 -35.41
C THR A 426 -18.92 -10.51 -34.79
N ILE A 427 -19.62 -11.28 -33.95
CA ILE A 427 -19.09 -12.46 -33.27
C ILE A 427 -18.84 -13.64 -34.24
N LEU A 428 -19.55 -13.70 -35.36
CA LEU A 428 -19.33 -14.68 -36.42
C LEU A 428 -18.30 -14.23 -37.47
N LEU A 429 -18.07 -12.93 -37.64
CA LEU A 429 -17.14 -12.36 -38.62
C LEU A 429 -15.69 -12.78 -38.36
N ALA A 430 -15.06 -13.45 -39.33
CA ALA A 430 -13.69 -13.94 -39.20
C ALA A 430 -12.66 -12.81 -39.02
N SER A 431 -12.79 -11.72 -39.79
CA SER A 431 -11.83 -10.60 -39.76
C SER A 431 -11.80 -9.89 -38.41
N PHE A 432 -12.92 -9.73 -37.71
CA PHE A 432 -12.98 -9.18 -36.34
C PHE A 432 -12.02 -9.93 -35.39
N TRP A 433 -12.04 -11.26 -35.41
CA TRP A 433 -11.13 -12.06 -34.60
C TRP A 433 -9.67 -11.98 -35.06
N THR A 434 -9.41 -11.89 -36.37
CA THR A 434 -8.06 -11.71 -36.91
C THR A 434 -7.47 -10.36 -36.50
N THR A 435 -8.26 -9.28 -36.54
CA THR A 435 -7.84 -7.94 -36.10
C THR A 435 -7.61 -7.89 -34.58
N ILE A 436 -8.40 -8.60 -33.78
CA ILE A 436 -8.11 -8.77 -32.35
C ILE A 436 -6.76 -9.47 -32.13
N VAL A 437 -6.46 -10.55 -32.86
CA VAL A 437 -5.16 -11.25 -32.77
C VAL A 437 -4.00 -10.34 -33.22
N PHE A 438 -4.21 -9.51 -34.25
CA PHE A 438 -3.23 -8.50 -34.68
C PHE A 438 -2.97 -7.47 -33.56
N ALA A 439 -4.02 -6.85 -33.01
CA ALA A 439 -3.91 -5.89 -31.93
C ALA A 439 -3.18 -6.50 -30.72
N LEU A 440 -3.55 -7.71 -30.28
CA LEU A 440 -2.93 -8.39 -29.14
C LEU A 440 -1.47 -8.82 -29.37
N LYS A 441 -1.06 -9.09 -30.62
CA LYS A 441 0.35 -9.30 -30.97
C LYS A 441 1.18 -8.02 -30.85
N VAL A 442 0.59 -6.89 -31.21
CA VAL A 442 1.24 -5.56 -31.17
C VAL A 442 1.29 -5.00 -29.74
N SER A 443 0.16 -4.94 -29.03
CA SER A 443 0.08 -4.33 -27.70
C SER A 443 0.53 -5.26 -26.57
N GLY A 444 0.47 -6.58 -26.78
CA GLY A 444 0.85 -7.57 -25.78
C GLY A 444 2.27 -7.43 -25.23
N PRO A 445 3.31 -7.16 -26.06
CA PRO A 445 4.66 -6.85 -25.59
C PRO A 445 4.75 -5.52 -24.83
N LEU A 446 4.17 -4.43 -25.35
CA LEU A 446 4.17 -3.12 -24.68
C LEU A 446 3.48 -3.15 -23.30
N VAL A 447 2.39 -3.91 -23.15
CA VAL A 447 1.72 -4.14 -21.85
C VAL A 447 2.62 -4.89 -20.85
N ARG A 448 3.64 -5.63 -21.29
CA ARG A 448 4.66 -6.21 -20.38
C ARG A 448 5.69 -5.17 -19.94
N VAL A 449 6.09 -4.25 -20.81
CA VAL A 449 6.93 -3.10 -20.44
C VAL A 449 6.19 -2.20 -19.47
N LEU A 450 4.90 -1.97 -19.69
CA LEU A 450 4.05 -1.24 -18.75
C LEU A 450 4.06 -1.90 -17.36
N ARG A 451 3.83 -3.22 -17.27
CA ARG A 451 3.91 -3.97 -15.99
C ARG A 451 5.27 -3.88 -15.29
N LEU A 452 6.35 -3.72 -16.05
CA LEU A 452 7.70 -3.54 -15.51
C LEU A 452 7.86 -2.16 -14.88
N VAL A 453 7.47 -1.08 -15.59
CA VAL A 453 7.61 0.30 -15.07
C VAL A 453 6.58 0.62 -13.98
N ASP A 454 5.43 -0.06 -13.99
CA ASP A 454 4.42 -0.02 -12.92
C ASP A 454 4.81 -0.87 -11.69
N GLY A 455 5.93 -1.60 -11.75
CA GLY A 455 6.30 -2.64 -10.80
C GLY A 455 7.18 -2.18 -9.64
N GLU A 456 6.73 -2.45 -8.41
CA GLU A 456 7.53 -2.30 -7.19
C GLU A 456 8.55 -3.44 -6.98
N LYS A 457 8.67 -4.38 -7.94
CA LYS A 457 9.50 -5.60 -7.85
C LYS A 457 10.97 -5.38 -8.22
N LYS A 458 11.23 -4.57 -9.23
CA LYS A 458 12.56 -4.21 -9.73
C LYS A 458 12.53 -2.74 -10.15
N PRO A 459 13.44 -1.87 -9.69
CA PRO A 459 13.47 -0.48 -10.10
C PRO A 459 13.67 -0.37 -11.63
N PRO A 460 12.72 0.22 -12.38
CA PRO A 460 12.67 0.07 -13.84
C PRO A 460 13.75 0.85 -14.60
N MET A 461 14.44 1.82 -14.00
CA MET A 461 15.44 2.64 -14.68
C MET A 461 16.54 1.79 -15.36
N GLY A 462 16.98 0.72 -14.70
CA GLY A 462 17.99 -0.20 -15.26
C GLY A 462 17.46 -1.21 -16.28
N TYR A 463 16.16 -1.24 -16.57
CA TYR A 463 15.51 -2.28 -17.37
C TYR A 463 14.64 -1.77 -18.52
N ILE A 464 14.25 -0.50 -18.54
CA ILE A 464 13.28 0.04 -19.51
C ILE A 464 13.76 0.01 -20.96
N TYR A 465 15.04 0.31 -21.22
CA TYR A 465 15.65 0.33 -22.56
C TYR A 465 15.56 -1.06 -23.23
N GLU A 466 16.24 -2.06 -22.65
CA GLU A 466 16.16 -3.48 -23.03
C GLU A 466 14.71 -4.00 -23.14
N ALA A 467 13.80 -3.55 -22.27
CA ALA A 467 12.41 -3.97 -22.30
C ALA A 467 11.66 -3.42 -23.52
N MET A 468 12.00 -2.23 -24.01
CA MET A 468 11.48 -1.66 -25.26
C MET A 468 12.05 -2.37 -26.49
N ASP A 469 13.35 -2.65 -26.51
CA ASP A 469 13.96 -3.41 -27.61
C ASP A 469 13.37 -4.81 -27.72
N ARG A 470 13.26 -5.53 -26.59
CA ARG A 470 12.58 -6.83 -26.52
C ARG A 470 11.09 -6.74 -26.88
N ALA A 471 10.44 -5.59 -26.68
CA ALA A 471 9.07 -5.39 -27.14
C ALA A 471 9.01 -5.24 -28.66
N LYS A 472 9.87 -4.42 -29.28
CA LYS A 472 10.00 -4.29 -30.74
C LYS A 472 10.35 -5.65 -31.37
N GLU A 473 11.34 -6.35 -30.85
CA GLU A 473 11.69 -7.72 -31.27
C GLU A 473 10.48 -8.66 -31.20
N ALA A 474 9.74 -8.67 -30.09
CA ALA A 474 8.61 -9.58 -29.89
C ALA A 474 7.45 -9.27 -30.87
N ILE A 475 7.26 -8.00 -31.24
CA ILE A 475 6.31 -7.58 -32.29
C ILE A 475 6.79 -8.11 -33.65
N ALA A 476 8.04 -7.85 -34.04
CA ALA A 476 8.59 -8.32 -35.32
C ALA A 476 8.54 -9.86 -35.45
N LYS A 477 9.01 -10.58 -34.42
CA LYS A 477 8.98 -12.04 -34.33
C LYS A 477 7.54 -12.58 -34.37
N SER A 478 6.55 -11.84 -33.85
CA SER A 478 5.12 -12.20 -33.94
C SER A 478 4.55 -12.12 -35.36
N PHE A 479 5.22 -11.47 -36.30
CA PHE A 479 4.84 -11.36 -37.72
C PHE A 479 5.86 -12.03 -38.67
N ASN A 480 6.71 -12.93 -38.14
CA ASN A 480 7.78 -13.61 -38.87
C ASN A 480 8.77 -12.63 -39.53
N ASN A 481 9.03 -11.49 -38.89
CA ASN A 481 9.89 -10.39 -39.38
C ASN A 481 9.45 -9.77 -40.72
N ASN A 482 8.18 -9.93 -41.13
CA ASN A 482 7.62 -9.19 -42.26
C ASN A 482 7.32 -7.75 -41.83
N GLU A 483 8.22 -6.84 -42.21
CA GLU A 483 8.26 -5.43 -41.82
C GLU A 483 6.98 -4.66 -42.19
N GLU A 484 6.37 -4.95 -43.34
CA GLU A 484 5.14 -4.31 -43.83
C GLU A 484 3.97 -4.37 -42.81
N LYS A 485 3.99 -5.36 -41.90
CA LYS A 485 2.95 -5.58 -40.90
C LYS A 485 3.18 -4.86 -39.57
N TYR A 486 4.36 -4.26 -39.36
CA TYR A 486 4.70 -3.57 -38.11
C TYR A 486 5.49 -2.26 -38.26
N LYS A 487 5.92 -1.86 -39.47
CA LYS A 487 6.60 -0.57 -39.70
C LYS A 487 5.85 0.62 -39.10
N ASP A 488 4.54 0.73 -39.34
CA ASP A 488 3.72 1.85 -38.87
C ASP A 488 3.57 1.82 -37.33
N ILE A 489 3.63 0.63 -36.72
CA ILE A 489 3.66 0.43 -35.27
C ILE A 489 5.00 0.90 -34.70
N PHE A 490 6.11 0.56 -35.35
CA PHE A 490 7.44 1.03 -34.95
C PHE A 490 7.53 2.55 -35.08
N THR A 491 7.01 3.16 -36.15
CA THR A 491 6.93 4.62 -36.28
C THR A 491 6.17 5.28 -35.13
N ILE A 492 5.12 4.66 -34.58
CA ILE A 492 4.40 5.16 -33.39
C ILE A 492 5.26 5.00 -32.12
N ILE A 493 5.85 3.82 -31.92
CA ILE A 493 6.70 3.53 -30.76
C ILE A 493 7.91 4.47 -30.72
N ASP A 494 8.63 4.58 -31.82
CA ASP A 494 9.91 5.28 -31.92
C ASP A 494 9.71 6.79 -31.79
N ARG A 495 8.68 7.35 -32.44
CA ARG A 495 8.28 8.75 -32.25
C ARG A 495 7.92 9.09 -30.79
N ARG A 496 7.31 8.16 -30.05
CA ARG A 496 6.98 8.35 -28.62
C ARG A 496 8.18 8.05 -27.71
N TRP A 497 9.11 7.20 -28.13
CA TRP A 497 10.39 6.96 -27.48
C TRP A 497 11.25 8.22 -27.56
N GLU A 498 11.68 8.61 -28.75
CA GLU A 498 12.58 9.74 -29.02
C GLU A 498 12.07 11.07 -28.44
N LEU A 499 10.83 11.46 -28.77
CA LEU A 499 10.31 12.79 -28.46
C LEU A 499 9.80 12.94 -27.01
N GLN A 500 9.45 11.84 -26.35
CA GLN A 500 8.81 11.89 -25.03
C GLN A 500 9.58 11.06 -24.00
N LEU A 501 9.65 9.74 -24.14
CA LEU A 501 10.12 8.84 -23.09
C LEU A 501 11.65 8.77 -22.91
N HIS A 502 12.42 8.66 -23.99
CA HIS A 502 13.87 8.50 -23.91
C HIS A 502 14.50 9.70 -23.20
N ARG A 503 15.41 9.42 -22.28
CA ARG A 503 16.28 10.41 -21.62
C ARG A 503 17.65 9.76 -21.41
N PRO A 504 18.74 10.54 -21.38
CA PRO A 504 20.08 10.03 -21.06
C PRO A 504 20.14 9.12 -19.82
N LEU A 505 19.29 9.38 -18.81
CA LEU A 505 19.22 8.59 -17.58
C LEU A 505 18.72 7.15 -17.80
N HIS A 506 17.88 6.92 -18.81
CA HIS A 506 17.43 5.57 -19.21
C HIS A 506 18.58 4.78 -19.88
N ALA A 507 19.36 5.44 -20.74
CA ALA A 507 20.58 4.89 -21.34
C ALA A 507 21.66 4.60 -20.26
N ALA A 508 21.94 5.56 -19.38
CA ALA A 508 22.86 5.39 -18.26
C ALA A 508 22.42 4.25 -17.32
N GLY A 509 21.12 4.13 -17.04
CA GLY A 509 20.54 3.04 -16.26
C GLY A 509 20.74 1.67 -16.93
N TYR A 510 20.59 1.58 -18.24
CA TYR A 510 20.84 0.36 -19.01
C TYR A 510 22.33 -0.02 -19.00
N TYR A 511 23.22 0.94 -19.31
CA TYR A 511 24.67 0.75 -19.33
C TYR A 511 25.21 0.27 -17.98
N LEU A 512 24.72 0.84 -16.87
CA LEU A 512 25.17 0.51 -15.51
C LEU A 512 24.50 -0.75 -14.94
N ASN A 513 23.62 -1.43 -15.68
CA ASN A 513 23.02 -2.70 -15.25
C ASN A 513 23.98 -3.87 -15.52
N PRO A 514 24.60 -4.49 -14.49
CA PRO A 514 25.62 -5.51 -14.69
C PRO A 514 25.09 -6.79 -15.35
N SER A 515 23.80 -7.10 -15.20
CA SER A 515 23.17 -8.26 -15.84
C SER A 515 23.18 -8.12 -17.36
N PHE A 516 22.98 -6.90 -17.89
CA PHE A 516 23.01 -6.64 -19.33
C PHE A 516 24.42 -6.33 -19.82
N TYR A 517 25.12 -5.38 -19.20
CA TYR A 517 26.45 -4.92 -19.63
C TYR A 517 27.45 -6.06 -19.85
N TYR A 518 27.52 -7.02 -18.92
CA TYR A 518 28.43 -8.16 -19.02
C TYR A 518 27.87 -9.36 -19.81
N SER A 519 26.65 -9.26 -20.34
CA SER A 519 26.01 -10.30 -21.18
C SER A 519 25.94 -9.91 -22.66
N ASN A 520 25.89 -8.60 -22.96
CA ASN A 520 25.82 -8.07 -24.31
C ASN A 520 26.98 -7.08 -24.58
N PRO A 521 28.04 -7.50 -25.30
CA PRO A 521 29.18 -6.63 -25.64
C PRO A 521 28.80 -5.37 -26.45
N SER A 522 27.71 -5.38 -27.22
CA SER A 522 27.35 -4.24 -28.10
C SER A 522 27.00 -2.97 -27.33
N ILE A 523 26.70 -3.06 -26.03
CA ILE A 523 26.39 -1.91 -25.16
C ILE A 523 27.57 -0.92 -25.06
N GLN A 524 28.82 -1.37 -25.31
CA GLN A 524 29.99 -0.49 -25.39
C GLN A 524 30.18 0.16 -26.78
N GLU A 525 29.53 -0.36 -27.82
CA GLU A 525 29.66 0.06 -29.23
C GLU A 525 28.48 0.91 -29.70
N ASP A 526 27.45 1.06 -28.87
CA ASP A 526 26.23 1.84 -29.13
C ASP A 526 26.39 3.31 -28.72
N ASP A 527 26.38 4.21 -29.71
CA ASP A 527 26.53 5.65 -29.50
C ASP A 527 25.35 6.29 -28.73
N GLU A 528 24.10 5.81 -28.82
CA GLU A 528 22.98 6.36 -28.04
C GLU A 528 23.22 6.09 -26.55
N ILE A 529 23.54 4.83 -26.22
CA ILE A 529 23.72 4.40 -24.83
C ILE A 529 24.96 5.06 -24.22
N VAL A 530 26.08 5.07 -24.95
CA VAL A 530 27.36 5.63 -24.48
C VAL A 530 27.28 7.15 -24.31
N ASN A 531 26.70 7.89 -25.27
CA ASN A 531 26.51 9.33 -25.11
C ASN A 531 25.47 9.67 -24.03
N GLY A 532 24.45 8.83 -23.84
CA GLY A 532 23.50 8.95 -22.73
C GLY A 532 24.17 8.85 -21.36
N LEU A 533 25.10 7.90 -21.18
CA LEU A 533 25.89 7.79 -19.94
C LEU A 533 26.74 9.04 -19.68
N TYR A 534 27.55 9.49 -20.66
CA TYR A 534 28.40 10.66 -20.47
C TYR A 534 27.57 11.92 -20.23
N SER A 535 26.44 12.09 -20.94
CA SER A 535 25.52 13.22 -20.73
C SER A 535 24.96 13.27 -19.30
N CYS A 536 24.66 12.12 -18.69
CA CYS A 536 24.28 12.04 -17.28
C CYS A 536 25.42 12.44 -16.33
N ILE A 537 26.63 11.93 -16.54
CA ILE A 537 27.80 12.25 -15.69
C ILE A 537 28.09 13.76 -15.75
N THR A 538 28.17 14.33 -16.96
CA THR A 538 28.46 15.75 -17.16
C THR A 538 27.36 16.66 -16.62
N LYS A 539 26.08 16.25 -16.71
CA LYS A 539 24.96 17.03 -16.16
C LYS A 539 24.92 16.97 -14.62
N MET A 540 24.98 15.77 -14.05
CA MET A 540 24.77 15.56 -12.60
C MET A 540 25.98 15.93 -11.74
N VAL A 541 27.20 15.94 -12.30
CA VAL A 541 28.45 16.11 -11.53
C VAL A 541 29.21 17.33 -12.04
N ALA A 542 29.07 18.47 -11.37
CA ALA A 542 29.74 19.72 -11.80
C ALA A 542 31.28 19.75 -11.56
N SER A 543 31.81 18.88 -10.69
CA SER A 543 33.25 18.83 -10.42
C SER A 543 33.97 17.88 -11.39
N LEU A 544 34.87 18.44 -12.21
CA LEU A 544 35.70 17.66 -13.14
C LEU A 544 36.55 16.61 -12.42
N ASP A 545 37.13 16.93 -11.26
CA ASP A 545 37.86 15.99 -10.41
C ASP A 545 37.03 14.78 -9.95
N ILE A 546 35.70 14.90 -9.92
CA ILE A 546 34.78 13.79 -9.60
C ILE A 546 34.37 13.07 -10.89
N GLN A 547 34.16 13.78 -12.00
CA GLN A 547 33.96 13.15 -13.32
C GLN A 547 35.14 12.22 -13.67
N ASP A 548 36.38 12.68 -13.58
CA ASP A 548 37.58 11.88 -13.88
C ASP A 548 37.70 10.63 -12.99
N LYS A 549 37.35 10.74 -11.71
CA LYS A 549 37.29 9.59 -10.79
C LYS A 549 36.19 8.60 -11.19
N ILE A 550 35.03 9.09 -11.63
CA ILE A 550 33.95 8.26 -12.19
C ILE A 550 34.44 7.56 -13.46
N LEU A 551 35.17 8.24 -14.36
CA LEU A 551 35.72 7.62 -15.58
C LEU A 551 36.80 6.57 -15.29
N ALA A 552 37.61 6.76 -14.24
CA ALA A 552 38.56 5.78 -13.76
C ALA A 552 37.89 4.53 -13.17
N GLU A 553 36.84 4.68 -12.37
CA GLU A 553 36.04 3.54 -11.86
C GLU A 553 35.23 2.86 -12.97
N LEU A 554 34.65 3.63 -13.91
CA LEU A 554 33.94 3.13 -15.07
C LEU A 554 34.87 2.28 -15.95
N SER A 555 36.15 2.63 -16.04
CA SER A 555 37.16 1.82 -16.74
C SER A 555 37.42 0.46 -16.07
N LYS A 556 37.36 0.40 -14.73
CA LYS A 556 37.43 -0.88 -13.98
C LYS A 556 36.14 -1.68 -14.11
N TYR A 557 34.98 -1.02 -14.12
CA TYR A 557 33.68 -1.65 -14.42
C TYR A 557 33.71 -2.30 -15.81
N LYS A 558 34.04 -1.54 -16.86
CA LYS A 558 34.16 -2.01 -18.26
C LYS A 558 34.97 -3.31 -18.38
N ARG A 559 36.12 -3.39 -17.69
CA ARG A 559 37.03 -4.56 -17.74
C ARG A 559 36.77 -5.63 -16.66
N ALA A 560 35.74 -5.47 -15.83
CA ALA A 560 35.47 -6.33 -14.67
C ALA A 560 36.69 -6.48 -13.72
N GLU A 561 37.33 -5.37 -13.38
CA GLU A 561 38.51 -5.34 -12.51
C GLU A 561 38.17 -5.07 -11.04
N ALA A 562 39.16 -5.25 -10.17
CA ALA A 562 39.08 -5.01 -8.72
C ALA A 562 37.82 -5.65 -8.09
N LEU A 563 36.93 -4.86 -7.50
CA LEU A 563 35.71 -5.36 -6.86
C LEU A 563 34.70 -5.93 -7.88
N PHE A 564 34.62 -5.38 -9.10
CA PHE A 564 33.68 -5.82 -10.15
C PHE A 564 34.05 -7.20 -10.74
N GLY A 565 35.31 -7.61 -10.60
CA GLY A 565 35.85 -8.90 -10.99
C GLY A 565 35.75 -10.01 -9.94
N GLN A 566 35.38 -9.69 -8.70
CA GLN A 566 35.34 -10.72 -7.66
C GLN A 566 34.26 -11.78 -7.94
N PRO A 567 34.50 -13.08 -7.64
CA PRO A 567 33.49 -14.12 -7.75
C PRO A 567 32.21 -13.87 -6.94
N LEU A 568 32.26 -13.01 -5.91
CA LEU A 568 31.05 -12.54 -5.23
C LEU A 568 30.26 -11.57 -6.12
N ALA A 569 30.89 -10.52 -6.66
CA ALA A 569 30.24 -9.55 -7.54
C ALA A 569 29.68 -10.19 -8.81
N ILE A 570 30.42 -11.10 -9.45
CA ILE A 570 29.98 -11.85 -10.63
C ILE A 570 28.66 -12.60 -10.35
N ARG A 571 28.55 -13.30 -9.20
CA ARG A 571 27.33 -14.03 -8.79
C ARG A 571 26.16 -13.15 -8.32
N GLN A 572 26.34 -11.83 -8.31
CA GLN A 572 25.34 -10.84 -7.95
C GLN A 572 24.89 -9.96 -9.14
N ARG A 573 25.49 -10.10 -10.33
CA ARG A 573 25.18 -9.27 -11.52
C ARG A 573 23.69 -9.28 -11.89
N ASP A 574 23.02 -10.43 -11.77
CA ASP A 574 21.59 -10.57 -12.09
C ASP A 574 20.63 -10.13 -10.96
N LYS A 575 21.18 -9.71 -9.82
CA LYS A 575 20.45 -9.39 -8.58
C LYS A 575 20.59 -7.94 -8.15
N ILE A 576 21.61 -7.23 -8.64
CA ILE A 576 21.87 -5.81 -8.37
C ILE A 576 21.66 -5.04 -9.67
N SER A 577 20.85 -3.99 -9.63
CA SER A 577 20.56 -3.10 -10.75
C SER A 577 20.45 -1.65 -10.26
N PRO A 578 20.62 -0.63 -11.12
CA PRO A 578 20.35 0.76 -10.79
C PRO A 578 18.97 0.95 -10.14
N GLY A 579 18.93 1.67 -9.02
CA GLY A 579 17.87 1.52 -8.01
C GLY A 579 16.69 2.50 -8.09
N LEU A 580 16.54 3.25 -9.18
CA LEU A 580 15.53 4.31 -9.32
C LEU A 580 14.32 3.88 -10.18
N THR A 581 13.20 4.55 -9.96
CA THR A 581 12.00 4.50 -10.83
C THR A 581 12.07 5.49 -11.99
N CYS A 582 11.34 5.22 -13.06
CA CYS A 582 11.04 6.17 -14.15
C CYS A 582 9.52 6.40 -14.33
N SER A 583 8.69 5.87 -13.43
CA SER A 583 7.23 6.01 -13.49
C SER A 583 6.67 6.71 -12.26
N ALA A 584 5.83 7.72 -12.48
CA ALA A 584 4.98 8.34 -11.47
C ALA A 584 3.66 7.57 -11.22
N SER A 585 3.36 6.47 -11.93
CA SER A 585 2.10 5.71 -11.79
C SER A 585 1.87 5.09 -10.41
N GLY A 586 2.87 5.11 -9.53
CA GLY A 586 2.68 4.88 -8.11
C GLY A 586 1.65 5.86 -7.51
N CYS A 587 1.80 7.15 -7.83
CA CYS A 587 1.01 8.27 -7.31
C CYS A 587 -0.48 8.17 -7.68
N GLU A 588 -0.80 7.61 -8.85
CA GLU A 588 -2.17 7.34 -9.31
C GLU A 588 -2.93 6.43 -8.33
N ARG A 589 -2.22 5.53 -7.64
CA ARG A 589 -2.83 4.42 -6.89
C ARG A 589 -3.40 4.82 -5.53
N ASN A 590 -3.43 6.12 -5.22
CA ASN A 590 -4.03 6.67 -4.00
C ASN A 590 -5.48 7.15 -4.20
N TRP A 591 -6.00 7.22 -5.44
CA TRP A 591 -7.29 7.88 -5.71
C TRP A 591 -8.50 7.20 -5.04
N SER A 592 -8.58 5.87 -5.02
CA SER A 592 -9.66 5.16 -4.30
C SER A 592 -9.56 5.34 -2.79
N VAL A 593 -8.34 5.48 -2.24
CA VAL A 593 -8.12 5.79 -0.83
C VAL A 593 -8.64 7.20 -0.49
N PHE A 594 -8.36 8.17 -1.36
CA PHE A 594 -8.93 9.51 -1.29
C PHE A 594 -10.45 9.51 -1.37
N GLU A 595 -11.06 8.86 -2.37
CA GLU A 595 -12.52 8.85 -2.53
C GLU A 595 -13.23 8.13 -1.36
N GLN A 596 -12.67 7.03 -0.86
CA GLN A 596 -13.15 6.35 0.35
C GLN A 596 -13.13 7.27 1.57
N LEU A 597 -12.01 7.96 1.83
CA LEU A 597 -11.82 8.78 3.03
C LEU A 597 -12.53 10.15 2.96
N HIS A 598 -12.52 10.84 1.81
CA HIS A 598 -13.22 12.11 1.57
C HIS A 598 -14.73 11.93 1.30
N SER A 599 -15.26 10.70 1.34
CA SER A 599 -16.70 10.49 1.23
C SER A 599 -17.42 11.09 2.46
N LYS A 600 -18.02 12.29 2.27
CA LYS A 600 -18.79 13.05 3.28
C LYS A 600 -19.86 12.24 4.04
N LYS A 601 -20.20 11.04 3.56
CA LYS A 601 -21.15 10.09 4.17
C LYS A 601 -20.57 9.22 5.30
N ARG A 602 -19.24 9.18 5.52
CA ARG A 602 -18.61 8.29 6.51
C ARG A 602 -17.77 8.97 7.58
N ASN A 603 -17.09 10.08 7.29
CA ASN A 603 -16.26 10.79 8.26
C ASN A 603 -16.42 12.31 8.12
N ARG A 604 -17.02 12.99 9.13
CA ARG A 604 -16.91 14.44 9.32
C ARG A 604 -15.62 14.75 10.09
N LEU A 605 -14.48 14.75 9.39
CA LEU A 605 -13.16 15.08 9.94
C LEU A 605 -12.61 16.36 9.32
N ALA A 606 -11.82 17.11 10.09
CA ALA A 606 -11.06 18.25 9.61
C ALA A 606 -10.00 17.81 8.57
N GLN A 607 -9.67 18.70 7.63
CA GLN A 607 -8.82 18.37 6.49
C GLN A 607 -7.38 17.96 6.89
N SER A 608 -6.84 18.48 8.00
CA SER A 608 -5.56 18.05 8.58
C SER A 608 -5.58 16.57 8.98
N ARG A 609 -6.51 16.17 9.86
CA ARG A 609 -6.71 14.77 10.28
C ARG A 609 -7.01 13.83 9.11
N LEU A 610 -7.57 14.35 8.03
CA LEU A 610 -7.84 13.61 6.80
C LEU A 610 -6.56 13.38 5.98
N ASN A 611 -5.66 14.37 5.91
CA ASN A 611 -4.32 14.21 5.33
C ASN A 611 -3.48 13.19 6.13
N ASP A 612 -3.53 13.23 7.47
CA ASP A 612 -2.85 12.27 8.35
C ASP A 612 -3.30 10.82 8.06
N LEU A 613 -4.62 10.61 7.95
CA LEU A 613 -5.21 9.31 7.61
C LEU A 613 -4.79 8.81 6.23
N VAL A 614 -4.70 9.69 5.22
CA VAL A 614 -4.16 9.33 3.91
C VAL A 614 -2.68 8.94 4.03
N PHE A 615 -1.86 9.75 4.69
CA PHE A 615 -0.43 9.50 4.87
C PHE A 615 -0.18 8.13 5.52
N ILE A 616 -0.85 7.83 6.62
CA ILE A 616 -0.76 6.54 7.32
C ILE A 616 -1.22 5.40 6.41
N LYS A 617 -2.45 5.45 5.90
CA LYS A 617 -3.05 4.35 5.13
C LYS A 617 -2.23 4.03 3.88
N TYR A 618 -1.75 5.05 3.18
CA TYR A 618 -1.05 4.88 1.91
C TYR A 618 0.43 4.52 2.10
N ASN A 619 1.16 5.08 3.08
CA ASN A 619 2.52 4.61 3.40
C ASN A 619 2.54 3.16 3.91
N ARG A 620 1.54 2.74 4.71
CA ARG A 620 1.39 1.33 5.11
C ARG A 620 1.02 0.43 3.92
N ALA A 621 0.21 0.91 2.97
CA ALA A 621 -0.11 0.18 1.75
C ALA A 621 1.08 0.06 0.77
N LEU A 622 1.90 1.11 0.63
CA LEU A 622 3.18 1.09 -0.11
C LEU A 622 4.13 0.04 0.51
N LYS A 623 4.38 0.09 1.82
CA LYS A 623 5.22 -0.90 2.51
C LYS A 623 4.71 -2.33 2.35
N ARG A 624 3.38 -2.56 2.44
CA ARG A 624 2.79 -3.88 2.23
C ARG A 624 2.98 -4.39 0.81
N ARG A 625 2.81 -3.54 -0.21
CA ARG A 625 3.05 -3.91 -1.62
C ARG A 625 4.52 -4.17 -1.90
N TYR A 626 5.43 -3.33 -1.40
CA TYR A 626 6.87 -3.57 -1.49
C TYR A 626 7.30 -4.89 -0.83
N ASN A 627 6.70 -5.27 0.31
CA ASN A 627 6.94 -6.56 0.96
C ASN A 627 6.35 -7.76 0.18
N LEU A 628 5.31 -7.53 -0.64
CA LEU A 628 4.63 -8.55 -1.45
C LEU A 628 4.99 -8.45 -2.95
N ARG A 629 6.05 -7.69 -3.30
CA ARG A 629 6.45 -7.38 -4.69
C ARG A 629 6.78 -8.60 -5.55
N ASP A 630 7.06 -9.74 -4.93
CA ASP A 630 7.28 -11.01 -5.62
C ASP A 630 6.00 -11.79 -5.96
N ILE A 631 4.85 -11.39 -5.41
CA ILE A 631 3.58 -12.12 -5.42
C ILE A 631 2.46 -11.36 -6.17
N VAL A 632 2.46 -10.02 -6.11
CA VAL A 632 1.40 -9.17 -6.69
C VAL A 632 1.80 -8.64 -8.07
N ASP A 633 0.92 -8.76 -9.06
CA ASP A 633 1.05 -8.13 -10.39
C ASP A 633 0.39 -6.74 -10.37
N PRO A 634 1.11 -5.63 -10.65
CA PRO A 634 0.56 -4.26 -10.60
C PRO A 634 -0.63 -4.02 -11.52
N ILE A 635 -0.78 -4.81 -12.60
CA ILE A 635 -1.87 -4.70 -13.59
C ILE A 635 -2.86 -5.88 -13.41
N SER A 636 -2.84 -6.52 -12.24
CA SER A 636 -3.87 -7.48 -11.83
C SER A 636 -5.20 -6.78 -11.55
N LEU A 637 -6.20 -7.09 -12.36
CA LEU A 637 -7.59 -6.65 -12.13
C LEU A 637 -8.23 -7.22 -10.85
N ARG A 638 -7.53 -8.09 -10.10
CA ARG A 638 -7.98 -8.63 -8.79
C ARG A 638 -7.45 -7.83 -7.59
N ASP A 639 -6.39 -7.06 -7.82
CA ASP A 639 -5.73 -6.24 -6.81
C ASP A 639 -6.07 -4.74 -6.99
N ILE A 640 -6.76 -4.42 -8.09
CA ILE A 640 -7.59 -3.23 -8.25
C ILE A 640 -8.82 -3.38 -7.33
N ASP A 641 -8.98 -2.44 -6.40
CA ASP A 641 -10.11 -2.37 -5.45
C ASP A 641 -11.46 -2.29 -6.20
N ASP A 642 -12.43 -3.15 -5.85
CA ASP A 642 -13.76 -3.17 -6.49
C ASP A 642 -14.54 -1.85 -6.33
N SER A 643 -14.14 -0.97 -5.41
CA SER A 643 -14.69 0.39 -5.26
C SER A 643 -14.18 1.40 -6.31
N ASN A 644 -13.37 1.00 -7.29
CA ASN A 644 -12.94 1.82 -8.42
C ASN A 644 -14.08 2.05 -9.45
N GLU A 645 -15.14 2.74 -9.03
CA GLU A 645 -16.33 3.05 -9.85
C GLU A 645 -16.01 3.95 -11.07
N TRP A 646 -14.83 4.57 -11.10
CA TRP A 646 -14.31 5.32 -12.25
C TRP A 646 -13.96 4.45 -13.46
N LEU A 647 -13.67 3.15 -13.25
CA LEU A 647 -13.43 2.18 -14.34
C LEU A 647 -14.68 1.87 -15.18
N ILE A 648 -15.86 2.38 -14.77
CA ILE A 648 -17.16 2.12 -15.40
C ILE A 648 -17.60 3.32 -16.28
N GLY A 649 -16.73 4.32 -16.48
CA GLY A 649 -16.99 5.43 -17.40
C GLY A 649 -17.13 4.95 -18.84
N ARG A 650 -18.36 4.96 -19.39
CA ARG A 650 -18.57 4.87 -20.85
C ARG A 650 -17.77 5.99 -21.52
N LEU A 651 -17.01 5.66 -22.58
CA LEU A 651 -16.64 6.68 -23.56
C LEU A 651 -17.92 7.38 -24.01
N ASP A 652 -17.87 8.70 -24.06
CA ASP A 652 -18.97 9.52 -24.53
C ASP A 652 -19.06 9.36 -26.06
N ASP A 653 -20.24 9.57 -26.65
CA ASP A 653 -20.39 9.39 -28.10
C ASP A 653 -19.58 10.47 -28.85
N ASP A 654 -18.47 10.06 -29.47
CA ASP A 654 -17.80 10.85 -30.52
C ASP A 654 -18.88 11.21 -31.56
N SER A 655 -19.24 12.49 -31.70
CA SER A 655 -20.34 12.92 -32.59
C SER A 655 -20.04 12.77 -34.10
N GLU A 656 -18.99 12.02 -34.44
CA GLU A 656 -18.61 11.56 -35.78
C GLU A 656 -19.64 10.57 -36.37
N GLU A 657 -20.55 9.98 -35.57
CA GLU A 657 -21.47 8.93 -36.03
C GLU A 657 -22.65 9.41 -36.89
N GLU A 658 -22.96 10.72 -36.97
CA GLU A 658 -24.02 11.19 -37.90
C GLU A 658 -23.52 11.33 -39.36
N ASP A 659 -22.21 11.43 -39.59
CA ASP A 659 -21.60 11.67 -40.92
C ASP A 659 -20.89 10.45 -41.54
N GLU A 660 -20.72 9.31 -40.82
CA GLU A 660 -20.17 8.08 -41.43
C GLU A 660 -21.15 7.52 -42.48
N LEU A 661 -20.65 7.16 -43.67
CA LEU A 661 -21.45 6.57 -44.74
C LEU A 661 -21.90 5.14 -44.40
N VAL A 662 -23.07 4.74 -44.90
CA VAL A 662 -23.60 3.39 -44.69
C VAL A 662 -22.80 2.33 -45.46
N PHE A 663 -22.28 2.70 -46.63
CA PHE A 663 -21.31 1.94 -47.44
C PHE A 663 -20.31 2.92 -48.09
N ASP A 664 -19.09 2.46 -48.38
CA ASP A 664 -17.97 3.33 -48.82
C ASP A 664 -18.20 4.01 -50.21
N ASP A 665 -19.18 3.54 -50.99
CA ASP A 665 -19.54 4.06 -52.33
C ASP A 665 -20.96 4.71 -52.40
N ASP A 666 -21.62 4.95 -51.26
CA ASP A 666 -23.03 5.39 -51.18
C ASP A 666 -23.16 6.86 -50.70
N ILE A 667 -24.30 7.50 -50.96
CA ILE A 667 -24.61 8.90 -50.57
C ILE A 667 -25.29 8.94 -49.18
N LEU A 668 -25.82 7.82 -48.69
CA LEU A 668 -26.54 7.74 -47.42
C LEU A 668 -25.62 7.72 -46.20
N THR A 669 -25.85 8.64 -45.26
CA THR A 669 -25.18 8.66 -43.94
C THR A 669 -25.94 7.84 -42.88
N TRP A 670 -25.25 7.41 -41.82
CA TRP A 670 -25.93 6.87 -40.63
C TRP A 670 -26.84 7.89 -39.94
N GLY A 671 -26.55 9.20 -40.05
CA GLY A 671 -27.45 10.27 -39.64
C GLY A 671 -28.80 10.24 -40.37
N ASP A 672 -28.79 10.01 -41.69
CA ASP A 672 -30.02 9.91 -42.50
C ASP A 672 -30.82 8.64 -42.19
N VAL A 673 -30.14 7.51 -41.98
CA VAL A 673 -30.79 6.27 -41.51
C VAL A 673 -31.42 6.48 -40.13
N SER A 674 -30.74 7.20 -39.23
CA SER A 674 -31.25 7.52 -37.88
C SER A 674 -32.49 8.44 -37.93
N ARG A 675 -32.46 9.46 -38.81
CA ARG A 675 -33.60 10.36 -39.10
C ARG A 675 -34.78 9.58 -39.70
N ALA A 676 -34.55 8.75 -40.72
CA ALA A 676 -35.59 7.99 -41.41
C ALA A 676 -36.19 6.86 -40.56
N ALA A 677 -35.42 6.24 -39.67
CA ALA A 677 -35.89 5.19 -38.77
C ALA A 677 -36.65 5.71 -37.53
N GLY A 678 -36.75 7.03 -37.35
CA GLY A 678 -37.43 7.64 -36.19
C GLY A 678 -36.75 7.35 -34.85
N ALA A 679 -35.45 7.05 -34.83
CA ALA A 679 -34.76 6.46 -33.69
C ALA A 679 -34.52 7.42 -32.50
N LYS A 680 -34.81 8.71 -32.65
CA LYS A 680 -34.72 9.73 -31.57
C LYS A 680 -36.05 9.84 -30.81
N GLU A 681 -36.36 8.84 -29.98
CA GLU A 681 -37.23 9.08 -28.82
C GLU A 681 -36.51 10.03 -27.85
N PRO A 682 -37.16 11.10 -27.34
CA PRO A 682 -36.53 12.03 -26.42
C PRO A 682 -36.28 11.37 -25.06
N THR A 683 -35.04 11.42 -24.59
CA THR A 683 -34.66 10.93 -23.25
C THR A 683 -35.40 11.72 -22.17
N PHE A 684 -36.26 11.05 -21.41
CA PHE A 684 -37.02 11.64 -20.30
C PHE A 684 -36.08 12.07 -19.15
N TYR A 685 -35.72 13.35 -19.13
CA TYR A 685 -35.04 13.97 -17.99
C TYR A 685 -36.01 14.15 -16.81
N SER A 686 -35.80 13.41 -15.73
CA SER A 686 -36.49 13.59 -14.44
C SER A 686 -35.99 14.83 -13.68
N ARG A 687 -36.34 16.00 -14.21
CA ARG A 687 -36.30 17.36 -13.61
C ARG A 687 -35.24 17.63 -12.52
N ALA A 688 -34.16 18.30 -12.91
CA ALA A 688 -33.57 19.38 -12.12
C ALA A 688 -32.91 20.42 -13.04
N ARG A 689 -33.12 21.72 -12.76
CA ARG A 689 -32.51 22.89 -13.41
C ARG A 689 -32.66 23.03 -14.94
N ALA A 690 -33.64 23.85 -15.34
CA ALA A 690 -33.56 24.69 -16.53
C ALA A 690 -33.92 26.13 -16.11
N SER A 691 -32.94 27.04 -16.03
CA SER A 691 -33.13 28.48 -15.75
C SER A 691 -31.86 29.22 -16.15
N GLY A 692 -31.97 30.27 -16.96
CA GLY A 692 -30.86 30.89 -17.70
C GLY A 692 -31.03 30.66 -19.20
N ALA A 693 -31.37 31.65 -20.03
CA ALA A 693 -31.38 33.10 -19.77
C ALA A 693 -32.48 33.87 -20.53
N THR A 694 -32.46 35.20 -20.34
CA THR A 694 -33.16 36.27 -21.08
C THR A 694 -34.68 36.46 -20.91
N ASN A 695 -35.09 37.73 -20.93
CA ASN A 695 -36.43 38.25 -20.67
C ASN A 695 -37.28 38.37 -21.95
N VAL A 696 -38.62 38.42 -21.81
CA VAL A 696 -39.52 39.51 -22.29
C VAL A 696 -40.97 39.27 -21.79
N SER A 697 -41.80 40.32 -21.77
CA SER A 697 -43.24 40.41 -21.43
C SER A 697 -44.16 39.34 -22.07
N CYS A 698 -45.38 38.99 -21.61
CA CYS A 698 -46.25 39.29 -20.44
C CYS A 698 -47.50 38.35 -20.51
N SER A 699 -48.60 38.33 -19.72
CA SER A 699 -49.13 39.01 -18.49
C SER A 699 -50.38 38.24 -17.98
N SER A 700 -50.81 38.46 -16.71
CA SER A 700 -52.12 38.04 -16.10
C SER A 700 -52.43 36.52 -16.01
N SER A 701 -53.18 35.97 -15.04
CA SER A 701 -53.79 36.49 -13.79
C SER A 701 -54.17 35.32 -12.82
N SER A 702 -54.24 35.60 -11.51
CA SER A 702 -55.00 34.95 -10.37
C SER A 702 -55.59 33.50 -10.49
N THR A 703 -55.63 32.64 -9.45
CA THR A 703 -56.38 32.84 -8.17
C THR A 703 -56.05 31.77 -7.08
N THR A 704 -55.96 32.20 -5.80
CA THR A 704 -55.97 31.52 -4.45
C THR A 704 -55.71 30.00 -4.20
N GLN A 705 -54.74 29.71 -3.29
CA GLN A 705 -54.79 29.03 -1.95
C GLN A 705 -55.89 27.98 -1.56
N PRO A 706 -55.74 27.16 -0.47
CA PRO A 706 -54.68 27.13 0.60
C PRO A 706 -54.06 25.73 0.91
N THR A 707 -53.17 25.67 1.93
CA THR A 707 -52.53 24.45 2.48
C THR A 707 -53.00 24.09 3.91
N PRO A 708 -52.77 22.85 4.37
CA PRO A 708 -52.71 22.52 5.80
C PRO A 708 -51.38 21.88 6.24
N LYS A 709 -50.62 22.66 7.03
CA LYS A 709 -49.63 22.31 8.08
C LYS A 709 -49.10 20.85 8.16
N GLN A 710 -47.77 20.70 8.01
CA GLN A 710 -47.00 19.69 8.75
C GLN A 710 -46.61 20.20 10.15
N ILE A 711 -46.22 19.29 11.05
CA ILE A 711 -45.71 19.60 12.38
C ILE A 711 -44.18 19.54 12.33
N ASN A 712 -43.52 20.60 12.81
CA ASN A 712 -42.07 20.60 13.01
C ASN A 712 -41.70 19.83 14.29
N LEU A 713 -40.54 19.20 14.27
CA LEU A 713 -39.71 18.98 15.45
C LEU A 713 -38.37 19.63 15.15
N ASP A 714 -37.96 20.58 15.98
CA ASP A 714 -36.62 21.15 15.95
C ASP A 714 -35.63 20.16 16.57
N ASP A 715 -34.44 20.05 15.98
CA ASP A 715 -33.22 19.63 16.67
C ASP A 715 -32.20 20.76 16.45
N SER A 716 -31.89 21.50 17.52
CA SER A 716 -31.04 22.69 17.48
C SER A 716 -29.61 22.35 17.92
N ASP A 717 -28.81 21.81 16.99
CA ASP A 717 -27.36 21.67 17.19
C ASP A 717 -26.71 23.07 17.23
N GLN A 718 -26.01 23.39 18.31
CA GLN A 718 -25.24 24.63 18.46
C GLN A 718 -23.88 24.52 17.76
N GLU A 719 -23.47 25.58 17.06
CA GLU A 719 -22.14 25.70 16.48
C GLU A 719 -21.15 26.24 17.54
N GLU A 720 -20.30 25.37 18.08
CA GLU A 720 -19.13 25.79 18.87
C GLU A 720 -17.91 25.97 17.94
N GLU A 721 -17.51 27.22 17.71
CA GLU A 721 -16.25 27.57 17.04
C GLU A 721 -15.06 27.51 18.02
N ASP A 722 -14.37 26.36 18.07
CA ASP A 722 -13.06 26.25 18.72
C ASP A 722 -11.98 26.98 17.89
N THR A 723 -11.79 28.29 18.15
CA THR A 723 -10.72 29.10 17.53
C THR A 723 -9.38 28.89 18.24
N ASP A 724 -8.67 27.81 17.92
CA ASP A 724 -7.33 27.54 18.46
C ASP A 724 -6.24 28.36 17.72
N GLY A 725 -5.66 29.34 18.42
CA GLY A 725 -4.79 30.36 17.81
C GLY A 725 -3.35 29.91 17.57
N TYR A 726 -2.93 29.84 16.30
CA TYR A 726 -1.51 29.79 15.95
C TYR A 726 -0.85 31.16 16.15
N LYS A 727 0.17 31.24 17.01
CA LYS A 727 1.07 32.38 17.06
C LYS A 727 2.00 32.37 15.84
N SER A 728 1.76 33.25 14.87
CA SER A 728 2.82 33.71 13.98
C SER A 728 3.87 34.46 14.81
N ASN A 729 5.15 34.18 14.57
CA ASN A 729 6.26 34.83 15.28
C ASN A 729 6.93 35.87 14.38
N GLU A 730 6.12 36.83 13.90
CA GLU A 730 6.56 38.00 13.13
C GLU A 730 6.51 39.23 14.04
N GLY A 731 7.64 39.50 14.70
CA GLY A 731 7.80 40.68 15.55
C GLY A 731 8.29 41.88 14.75
N VAL A 732 7.39 42.57 14.07
CA VAL A 732 7.64 43.93 13.55
C VAL A 732 7.10 44.92 14.58
N ASN A 733 8.02 45.57 15.30
CA ASN A 733 7.70 46.74 16.12
C ASN A 733 8.18 47.99 15.37
N GLU A 734 7.25 48.71 14.75
CA GLU A 734 7.40 50.13 14.48
C GLU A 734 6.43 50.86 15.42
N ASP A 735 6.94 51.81 16.19
CA ASP A 735 6.25 53.05 16.59
C ASP A 735 7.31 54.02 17.14
N GLU A 736 7.04 55.31 17.01
CA GLU A 736 7.96 56.44 17.25
C GLU A 736 8.28 56.58 18.77
N ASP A 737 9.36 57.22 19.23
CA ASP A 737 9.74 58.60 18.91
C ASP A 737 11.12 59.03 19.51
N GLN A 738 11.75 60.02 18.88
CA GLN A 738 12.63 61.09 19.45
C GLN A 738 14.06 60.88 20.06
N PHE A 739 14.94 61.81 19.64
CA PHE A 739 16.17 62.38 20.27
C PHE A 739 17.53 61.63 20.32
N SER A 740 18.37 61.96 19.32
CA SER A 740 19.70 62.63 19.40
C SER A 740 20.99 61.93 19.91
N ASP A 741 22.01 62.07 19.04
CA ASP A 741 23.44 62.36 19.27
C ASP A 741 24.46 61.25 19.66
N ASP A 742 25.62 61.34 18.98
CA ASP A 742 26.99 60.89 19.32
C ASP A 742 27.31 59.39 19.55
N GLU A 743 28.54 58.87 19.35
CA GLU A 743 29.63 59.12 18.38
C GLU A 743 30.63 57.90 18.45
N PHE A 744 31.57 57.77 17.52
CA PHE A 744 32.81 56.95 17.55
C PHE A 744 32.80 55.38 17.59
N ASP A 745 33.50 54.82 16.60
CA ASP A 745 34.47 53.71 16.58
C ASP A 745 34.53 52.66 17.73
N LEU A 746 34.38 51.38 17.36
CA LEU A 746 35.54 50.47 17.14
C LEU A 746 35.17 49.11 16.47
#